data_AF-A0A8T7D4A8-F1
#
_entry.id   AF-A0A8T7D4A8-F1
#
_cell.length_a   1.000
_cell.length_b   1.000
_cell.length_c   1.000
_cell.angle_alpha   90.00
_cell.angle_beta   90.00
_cell.angle_gamma   90.00
#
_symmetry.space_group_name_H-M   'P 1'
#
loop_
_entity.id
_entity.type
_entity.pdbx_description
1 polymer ?
#
loop_
_entity_poly.entity_id
_entity_poly.type
_entity_poly.pdbx_seq_one_letter_code
_entity_poly.pdbx_strand_id
1 'polypeptide(L)'
;MHSLDRLTVTLAEEFNANQSERGTGNSGQDTKTLRIRLGSVYVSGNTINAAEKLSEAPLTIHFFAHGGFTGKFESPEPHPSLFIWQPVRSENGDETNADNEKQDAYGRIGKTPAIGRRGRKHFLVPRFDEHDKPLVARTPAETYDDWQQPVSSLLASGHWQYESHHDFITLNIRQAIELAFLGHEPLASYLFHEILSPLRLAFEQDFDRDLSITGQQLRNRVDDDIKRERLQNYEDDWNAQAVVYPFHPNTAAAVNNLLDCFLEEKRSKYRNRFIPVQPVRRRQGHGAILFSPLALERVQNLLKNSDGRAPNVLLFDDAIITGHTVDELIGTLKKNGAADVRTVAILDRRRLPAEGSERERTRFFWRFDLADIGAGNACPLCKAIDFARQFEQTISSSRNKERTRVSEWIQIWQPVSPVSQWHRGLPRIPLEKPLAKKLGIPKDNVLDSRYQVRLKDSTAIAAYAAEIFTMTGLDDESLSLSAKAKKAGQPLSSQTRIELFATQILLFGQEFGKDVLSDILIQLLMAANETEEETPHTALASLVTLLLSSHPIDHERVIKEALYSDPRNMDVELAVANLIWSGKLNGSEYPDTQRLLTTIGVTVAERYDRLHMELATLTGNPHSTPLCRFQDSSLAECAAGKGKALHSLEQLADLLQPIDSMWARNPDKTDKKNVTLAEKKREKVAKSEAAKMREKPEVDDFQSNNDNNRFLGGFNEGKEELKEEIRKIKDMLRNLDCDDNGKHESAKAAVKVLFRNLKKFSRKFIFLHFDKESLSKFPDPVEQKINALFPDTEDFRKAIEEKRIDKTHPHPTLGISLDSSGHPLGNKESVYLIWDWGIQNIVERLLLNSLYAKESIQDPWHRKGEEEKHRMWLSVRYTAKNVEISLCNTTDKPVTDIVKRIKKQHLKHIEKIGGNIRFGQHHKDSQIFQVTVSVPHAGCCRDLQVNKQN
;
A
#
# COMPACT_ATOMS: atom_id res chain seq x y z
N MET A 1 -11.84 -0.96 -14.74
CA MET A 1 -11.78 -1.42 -16.14
C MET A 1 -12.67 -0.49 -16.94
N HIS A 2 -12.10 0.42 -17.74
CA HIS A 2 -12.92 1.11 -18.74
C HIS A 2 -13.41 0.06 -19.74
N SER A 3 -14.69 0.11 -20.10
CA SER A 3 -15.21 -0.72 -21.18
C SER A 3 -14.42 -0.40 -22.43
N LEU A 4 -13.67 -1.37 -22.94
CA LEU A 4 -13.18 -1.33 -24.31
C LEU A 4 -14.36 -0.99 -25.21
N ASP A 5 -14.15 -0.16 -26.24
CA ASP A 5 -15.23 0.10 -27.19
C ASP A 5 -15.66 -1.22 -27.83
N ARG A 6 -16.93 -1.29 -28.25
CA ARG A 6 -17.55 -2.55 -28.70
C ARG A 6 -16.80 -3.20 -29.87
N LEU A 7 -16.16 -2.41 -30.74
CA LEU A 7 -15.35 -2.93 -31.84
C LEU A 7 -14.10 -3.64 -31.30
N THR A 8 -13.38 -3.00 -30.37
CA THR A 8 -12.18 -3.60 -29.76
C THR A 8 -12.49 -4.86 -28.95
N VAL A 9 -13.63 -4.91 -28.24
CA VAL A 9 -14.11 -6.12 -27.56
C VAL A 9 -14.36 -7.24 -28.56
N THR A 10 -15.12 -6.95 -29.62
CA THR A 10 -15.49 -7.94 -30.65
C THR A 10 -14.25 -8.50 -31.34
N LEU A 11 -13.29 -7.64 -31.70
CA LEU A 11 -12.02 -8.07 -32.29
C LEU A 11 -11.16 -8.88 -31.33
N ALA A 12 -11.18 -8.57 -30.03
CA ALA A 12 -10.47 -9.35 -29.02
C ALA A 12 -11.09 -10.73 -28.81
N GLU A 13 -12.42 -10.80 -28.79
CA GLU A 13 -13.16 -12.05 -28.70
C GLU A 13 -12.94 -12.92 -29.94
N GLU A 14 -13.03 -12.35 -31.15
CA GLU A 14 -12.76 -13.07 -32.40
C GLU A 14 -11.31 -13.55 -32.50
N PHE A 15 -10.35 -12.71 -32.09
CA PHE A 15 -8.93 -13.08 -32.12
C PHE A 15 -8.61 -14.20 -31.12
N ASN A 16 -9.16 -14.12 -29.89
CA ASN A 16 -8.97 -15.14 -28.85
C ASN A 16 -9.69 -16.45 -29.20
N ALA A 17 -10.89 -16.38 -29.80
CA ALA A 17 -11.61 -17.55 -30.28
C ALA A 17 -10.78 -18.32 -31.32
N ASN A 18 -10.18 -17.61 -32.29
CA ASN A 18 -9.35 -18.20 -33.34
C ASN A 18 -7.98 -18.74 -32.84
N GLN A 19 -7.46 -18.23 -31.73
CA GLN A 19 -6.24 -18.76 -31.09
C GLN A 19 -6.52 -20.06 -30.30
N SER A 20 -7.70 -20.16 -29.68
CA SER A 20 -8.06 -21.31 -28.84
C SER A 20 -8.19 -22.63 -29.63
N GLU A 21 -8.48 -22.56 -30.93
CA GLU A 21 -8.62 -23.75 -31.79
C GLU A 21 -7.29 -24.36 -32.27
N ARG A 22 -6.14 -23.69 -32.07
CA ARG A 22 -4.83 -24.16 -32.57
C ARG A 22 -3.95 -24.86 -31.53
N GLY A 23 -4.47 -25.09 -30.32
CA GLY A 23 -3.70 -25.58 -29.17
C GLY A 23 -3.83 -27.08 -28.85
N THR A 24 -3.76 -28.00 -29.82
CA THR A 24 -3.64 -29.45 -29.54
C THR A 24 -2.75 -30.20 -30.53
N GLY A 25 -1.63 -29.61 -30.95
CA GLY A 25 -0.64 -30.28 -31.80
C GLY A 25 0.76 -30.15 -31.23
N ASN A 26 1.35 -31.27 -30.80
CA ASN A 26 2.74 -31.38 -30.40
C ASN A 26 3.68 -30.71 -31.42
N SER A 27 4.29 -29.58 -31.06
CA SER A 27 5.51 -29.11 -31.72
C SER A 27 6.40 -28.39 -30.70
N GLY A 28 7.32 -29.16 -30.12
CA GLY A 28 8.52 -28.58 -29.53
C GLY A 28 9.42 -28.07 -30.65
N GLN A 29 9.55 -26.75 -30.75
CA GLN A 29 10.70 -25.96 -31.22
C GLN A 29 10.23 -24.53 -31.56
N ASP A 30 10.76 -23.55 -30.83
CA ASP A 30 10.96 -22.13 -31.21
C ASP A 30 9.89 -21.41 -32.06
N THR A 31 8.60 -21.57 -31.73
CA THR A 31 7.63 -20.59 -32.19
C THR A 31 7.70 -19.37 -31.28
N LYS A 32 8.49 -18.36 -31.68
CA LYS A 32 8.38 -17.00 -31.14
C LYS A 32 6.89 -16.67 -31.09
N THR A 33 6.34 -16.59 -29.89
CA THR A 33 4.90 -16.37 -29.70
C THR A 33 4.51 -15.09 -30.46
N LEU A 34 3.36 -15.05 -31.12
CA LEU A 34 2.92 -13.81 -31.78
C LEU A 34 2.08 -13.03 -30.77
N ARG A 35 2.45 -11.79 -30.47
CA ARG A 35 1.70 -10.95 -29.53
C ARG A 35 1.05 -9.78 -30.27
N ILE A 36 -0.26 -9.85 -30.49
CA ILE A 36 -1.02 -8.73 -31.07
C ILE A 36 -1.53 -7.84 -29.93
N ARG A 37 -1.22 -6.54 -29.99
CA ARG A 37 -1.75 -5.56 -29.03
C ARG A 37 -2.96 -4.85 -29.62
N LEU A 38 -4.15 -5.37 -29.31
CA LEU A 38 -5.42 -4.81 -29.77
C LEU A 38 -5.63 -3.39 -29.21
N GLY A 39 -6.12 -2.48 -30.05
CA GLY A 39 -6.27 -1.05 -29.71
C GLY A 39 -4.96 -0.27 -29.60
N SER A 40 -3.80 -0.88 -29.86
CA SER A 40 -2.52 -0.14 -29.82
C SER A 40 -2.27 0.60 -31.12
N VAL A 41 -1.86 1.86 -31.01
CA VAL A 41 -1.37 2.64 -32.14
C VAL A 41 0.15 2.78 -32.02
N TYR A 42 0.87 2.33 -33.04
CA TYR A 42 2.29 2.54 -33.23
C TYR A 42 2.54 3.97 -33.73
N VAL A 43 3.07 4.79 -32.82
CA VAL A 43 3.43 6.20 -33.01
C VAL A 43 4.79 6.45 -32.37
N SER A 44 5.51 7.48 -32.83
CA SER A 44 6.88 7.85 -32.45
C SER A 44 7.17 7.87 -30.93
N GLY A 45 8.46 7.70 -30.59
CA GLY A 45 8.99 7.86 -29.23
C GLY A 45 8.86 6.62 -28.35
N ASN A 46 7.96 6.66 -27.36
CA ASN A 46 7.89 5.65 -26.29
C ASN A 46 7.35 4.29 -26.76
N THR A 47 6.42 4.26 -27.72
CA THR A 47 5.90 2.99 -28.29
C THR A 47 7.00 2.23 -29.03
N ILE A 48 7.89 2.97 -29.70
CA ILE A 48 9.06 2.45 -30.42
C ILE A 48 10.07 1.88 -29.43
N ASN A 49 10.50 2.69 -28.46
CA ASN A 49 11.46 2.24 -27.42
C ASN A 49 10.93 1.05 -26.61
N ALA A 50 9.62 1.00 -26.34
CA ALA A 50 8.99 -0.13 -25.64
C ALA A 50 8.89 -1.39 -26.52
N ALA A 51 8.73 -1.24 -27.84
CA ALA A 51 8.74 -2.34 -28.80
C ALA A 51 10.17 -2.86 -29.07
N GLU A 52 11.17 -1.97 -29.13
CA GLU A 52 12.58 -2.30 -29.40
C GLU A 52 13.29 -2.93 -28.18
N LYS A 53 12.98 -2.48 -26.95
CA LYS A 53 13.51 -3.11 -25.72
C LYS A 53 13.08 -4.57 -25.54
N LEU A 54 12.04 -5.00 -26.25
CA LEU A 54 11.52 -6.36 -26.27
C LEU A 54 12.22 -7.25 -27.32
N SER A 55 13.43 -6.90 -27.76
CA SER A 55 14.27 -7.67 -28.71
C SER A 55 14.38 -9.18 -28.42
N GLU A 56 14.18 -9.61 -27.16
CA GLU A 56 14.18 -11.02 -26.75
C GLU A 56 12.79 -11.68 -26.65
N ALA A 57 11.71 -10.93 -26.91
CA ALA A 57 10.32 -11.36 -26.71
C ALA A 57 9.60 -11.72 -28.04
N PRO A 58 8.46 -12.44 -27.95
CA PRO A 58 7.51 -12.66 -29.05
C PRO A 58 7.32 -11.47 -30.02
N LEU A 59 7.26 -11.74 -31.34
CA LEU A 59 6.99 -10.75 -32.40
C LEU A 59 5.72 -9.96 -32.02
N THR A 60 5.88 -8.68 -31.71
CA THR A 60 4.76 -7.83 -31.28
C THR A 60 4.19 -7.06 -32.47
N ILE A 61 2.92 -7.34 -32.81
CA ILE A 61 2.19 -6.63 -33.87
C ILE A 61 1.27 -5.58 -33.24
N HIS A 62 1.39 -4.35 -33.70
CA HIS A 62 0.49 -3.26 -33.28
C HIS A 62 -0.80 -3.24 -34.10
N PHE A 63 -1.92 -2.85 -33.51
CA PHE A 63 -3.19 -2.78 -34.23
C PHE A 63 -3.17 -1.71 -35.35
N PHE A 64 -2.74 -0.49 -35.05
CA PHE A 64 -2.58 0.58 -36.03
C PHE A 64 -1.12 1.06 -36.11
N ALA A 65 -0.65 1.51 -37.27
CA ALA A 65 0.54 2.35 -37.42
C ALA A 65 0.16 3.72 -38.00
N HIS A 66 0.57 4.81 -37.34
CA HIS A 66 0.21 6.16 -37.79
C HIS A 66 0.97 6.55 -39.07
N GLY A 67 0.23 7.02 -40.09
CA GLY A 67 0.79 7.34 -41.42
C GLY A 67 1.84 8.46 -41.45
N GLY A 68 1.87 9.32 -40.43
CA GLY A 68 2.95 10.32 -40.25
C GLY A 68 4.30 9.75 -39.80
N PHE A 69 4.44 8.43 -39.65
CA PHE A 69 5.71 7.77 -39.37
C PHE A 69 6.53 7.63 -40.66
N THR A 70 7.53 8.48 -40.85
CA THR A 70 8.36 8.53 -42.08
C THR A 70 9.57 7.58 -42.08
N GLY A 71 9.63 6.60 -41.17
CA GLY A 71 10.58 5.47 -41.25
C GLY A 71 12.08 5.81 -41.18
N LYS A 72 12.47 7.03 -40.79
CA LYS A 72 13.89 7.47 -40.78
C LYS A 72 14.65 7.28 -39.47
N PHE A 73 14.09 6.63 -38.45
CA PHE A 73 14.82 6.25 -37.24
C PHE A 73 15.33 4.81 -37.36
N GLU A 74 16.66 4.65 -37.40
CA GLU A 74 17.59 3.51 -37.21
C GLU A 74 17.19 2.05 -37.54
N SER A 75 15.91 1.67 -37.56
CA SER A 75 15.44 0.38 -38.08
C SER A 75 15.01 0.50 -39.55
N PRO A 76 15.67 -0.19 -40.49
CA PRO A 76 15.29 -0.19 -41.90
C PRO A 76 13.98 -0.92 -42.21
N GLU A 77 13.36 -1.59 -41.24
CA GLU A 77 12.13 -2.36 -41.44
C GLU A 77 10.91 -1.70 -40.77
N PRO A 78 9.78 -1.53 -41.49
CA PRO A 78 8.54 -1.04 -40.90
C PRO A 78 8.05 -2.03 -39.85
N HIS A 79 7.81 -1.56 -38.62
CA HIS A 79 7.27 -2.42 -37.56
C HIS A 79 5.92 -3.02 -37.99
N PRO A 80 5.70 -4.31 -37.70
CA PRO A 80 4.50 -5.00 -38.13
C PRO A 80 3.27 -4.39 -37.43
N SER A 81 2.31 -3.95 -38.24
CA SER A 81 1.01 -3.48 -37.79
C SER A 81 -0.10 -4.08 -38.64
N LEU A 82 -1.30 -4.25 -38.06
CA LEU A 82 -2.44 -4.80 -38.79
C LEU A 82 -3.07 -3.78 -39.75
N PHE A 83 -3.10 -2.51 -39.35
CA PHE A 83 -3.72 -1.44 -40.13
C PHE A 83 -2.86 -0.17 -40.13
N ILE A 84 -2.98 0.64 -41.18
CA ILE A 84 -2.40 1.99 -41.21
C ILE A 84 -3.48 2.96 -40.74
N TRP A 85 -3.19 3.73 -39.70
CA TRP A 85 -4.01 4.87 -39.33
C TRP A 85 -3.68 6.02 -40.27
N GLN A 86 -4.50 6.15 -41.32
CA GLN A 86 -4.39 7.26 -42.27
C GLN A 86 -4.77 8.56 -41.55
N PRO A 87 -3.93 9.62 -41.61
CA PRO A 87 -4.36 10.94 -41.15
C PRO A 87 -5.56 11.39 -42.00
N VAL A 88 -6.42 12.23 -41.40
CA VAL A 88 -7.55 12.85 -42.09
C VAL A 88 -7.00 13.56 -43.32
N ARG A 89 -7.33 13.08 -44.53
CA ARG A 89 -7.05 13.79 -45.77
C ARG A 89 -7.67 15.17 -45.67
N SER A 90 -6.92 16.22 -45.99
CA SER A 90 -7.52 17.55 -46.12
C SER A 90 -8.68 17.44 -47.11
N GLU A 91 -9.83 18.05 -46.80
CA GLU A 91 -11.03 17.99 -47.65
C GLU A 91 -10.77 18.53 -49.07
N ASN A 92 -9.65 19.22 -49.27
CA ASN A 92 -9.28 19.85 -50.53
C ASN A 92 -8.40 18.99 -51.45
N GLY A 93 -7.98 17.78 -51.06
CA GLY A 93 -7.25 16.85 -51.95
C GLY A 93 -5.88 17.34 -52.46
N ASP A 94 -5.47 18.56 -52.11
CA ASP A 94 -4.20 19.14 -52.49
C ASP A 94 -3.10 18.63 -51.54
N GLU A 95 -2.25 17.77 -52.09
CA GLU A 95 -0.96 17.37 -51.52
C GLU A 95 0.02 18.56 -51.53
N THR A 96 -0.28 19.62 -50.79
CA THR A 96 0.62 20.79 -50.69
C THR A 96 1.84 20.47 -49.81
N ASN A 97 2.99 20.34 -50.46
CA ASN A 97 4.34 20.59 -49.94
C ASN A 97 4.71 19.91 -48.59
N ALA A 98 4.98 18.61 -48.65
CA ALA A 98 5.46 17.75 -47.56
C ALA A 98 6.74 18.23 -46.82
N ASP A 99 7.49 19.21 -47.35
CA ASP A 99 8.72 19.69 -46.70
C ASP A 99 8.49 20.68 -45.54
N ASN A 100 7.33 21.35 -45.48
CA ASN A 100 6.95 22.23 -44.36
C ASN A 100 6.08 21.55 -43.29
N GLU A 101 5.56 20.33 -43.56
CA GLU A 101 4.74 19.56 -42.60
C GLU A 101 5.52 18.87 -41.47
N LYS A 102 6.86 18.98 -41.44
CA LYS A 102 7.67 18.46 -40.31
C LYS A 102 7.28 19.05 -38.95
N GLN A 103 6.56 20.18 -38.91
CA GLN A 103 6.12 20.83 -37.67
C GLN A 103 4.82 20.29 -37.05
N ASP A 104 4.06 19.46 -37.77
CA ASP A 104 2.76 18.93 -37.33
C ASP A 104 2.75 17.40 -37.15
N ALA A 105 3.90 16.81 -36.81
CA ALA A 105 3.98 15.40 -36.47
C ALA A 105 3.12 15.07 -35.23
N TYR A 106 2.14 14.18 -35.39
CA TYR A 106 1.40 13.60 -34.27
C TYR A 106 2.32 12.71 -33.43
N GLY A 107 2.17 12.79 -32.13
CA GLY A 107 2.94 12.00 -31.18
C GLY A 107 2.11 11.66 -29.95
N ARG A 108 2.62 10.73 -29.13
CA ARG A 108 2.02 10.42 -27.83
C ARG A 108 2.25 11.59 -26.85
N ILE A 109 1.26 11.86 -26.02
CA ILE A 109 1.36 12.84 -24.92
C ILE A 109 1.93 12.10 -23.71
N GLY A 110 3.23 12.26 -23.41
CA GLY A 110 3.88 11.56 -22.30
C GLY A 110 3.92 10.04 -22.47
N LYS A 111 3.58 9.28 -21.42
CA LYS A 111 3.31 7.83 -21.50
C LYS A 111 1.80 7.51 -21.57
N THR A 112 0.93 8.52 -21.64
CA THR A 112 -0.53 8.35 -21.73
C THR A 112 -0.97 7.67 -23.04
N PRO A 113 -2.20 7.13 -23.14
CA PRO A 113 -2.76 6.62 -24.39
C PRO A 113 -3.09 7.71 -25.43
N ALA A 114 -3.10 8.99 -25.05
CA ALA A 114 -3.52 10.08 -25.92
C ALA A 114 -2.45 10.45 -26.96
N ILE A 115 -2.91 10.83 -28.15
CA ILE A 115 -2.08 11.24 -29.28
C ILE A 115 -2.54 12.62 -29.72
N GLY A 116 -1.60 13.55 -29.84
CA GLY A 116 -1.89 14.94 -30.22
C GLY A 116 -0.87 15.46 -31.22
N ARG A 117 -1.22 16.53 -31.94
CA ARG A 117 -0.27 17.27 -32.77
C ARG A 117 0.89 17.73 -31.88
N ARG A 118 2.13 17.50 -32.32
CA ARG A 118 3.37 17.78 -31.58
C ARG A 118 3.59 16.90 -30.33
N GLY A 119 2.79 15.85 -30.14
CA GLY A 119 2.93 14.85 -29.07
C GLY A 119 2.97 15.44 -27.67
N ARG A 120 4.08 15.22 -26.94
CA ARG A 120 4.32 15.80 -25.59
C ARG A 120 4.04 17.31 -25.52
N LYS A 121 4.13 18.02 -26.64
CA LYS A 121 3.93 19.46 -26.74
C LYS A 121 2.52 19.89 -27.13
N HIS A 122 1.56 18.98 -27.10
CA HIS A 122 0.20 19.24 -27.57
C HIS A 122 -0.56 20.24 -26.68
N PHE A 123 -0.60 20.00 -25.38
CA PHE A 123 -1.29 20.88 -24.44
C PHE A 123 -0.40 22.06 -24.06
N LEU A 124 -0.96 23.26 -24.20
CA LEU A 124 -0.32 24.49 -23.76
C LEU A 124 -0.58 24.66 -22.26
N VAL A 125 0.41 25.17 -21.52
CA VAL A 125 0.18 25.68 -20.16
C VAL A 125 -0.18 27.16 -20.31
N PRO A 126 -1.45 27.54 -20.16
CA PRO A 126 -1.91 28.90 -20.43
C PRO A 126 -1.43 29.83 -19.30
N ARG A 127 -0.37 30.59 -19.58
CA ARG A 127 0.19 31.62 -18.69
C ARG A 127 0.06 33.03 -19.26
N PHE A 128 -0.13 33.11 -20.57
CA PHE A 128 -0.28 34.33 -21.33
C PHE A 128 -1.54 34.24 -22.19
N ASP A 129 -2.08 35.40 -22.55
CA ASP A 129 -3.18 35.50 -23.49
C ASP A 129 -2.73 35.41 -24.95
N GLU A 130 -3.66 35.64 -25.87
CA GLU A 130 -3.41 35.64 -27.32
C GLU A 130 -2.49 36.78 -27.78
N HIS A 131 -2.26 37.79 -26.93
CA HIS A 131 -1.39 38.94 -27.17
C HIS A 131 -0.09 38.84 -26.36
N ASP A 132 0.28 37.66 -25.86
CA ASP A 132 1.45 37.41 -25.02
C ASP A 132 1.50 38.27 -23.73
N LYS A 133 0.34 38.71 -23.22
CA LYS A 133 0.24 39.37 -21.92
C LYS A 133 -0.02 38.34 -20.82
N PRO A 134 0.62 38.45 -19.64
CA PRO A 134 0.37 37.55 -18.53
C PRO A 134 -1.11 37.50 -18.13
N LEU A 135 -1.63 36.31 -17.84
CA LEU A 135 -3.02 36.15 -17.38
C LEU A 135 -3.26 36.63 -15.95
N VAL A 136 -2.18 36.74 -15.18
CA VAL A 136 -2.15 37.21 -13.79
C VAL A 136 -1.06 38.26 -13.65
N ALA A 137 -1.03 39.02 -12.55
CA ALA A 137 -0.13 40.16 -12.40
C ALA A 137 1.37 39.78 -12.47
N ARG A 138 1.72 38.54 -12.12
CA ARG A 138 3.11 38.03 -12.15
C ARG A 138 3.30 37.04 -13.30
N THR A 139 4.42 37.17 -14.02
CA THR A 139 4.84 36.15 -14.99
C THR A 139 5.19 34.84 -14.28
N PRO A 140 5.28 33.70 -15.00
CA PRO A 140 5.75 32.44 -14.42
C PRO A 140 7.11 32.54 -13.72
N ALA A 141 8.07 33.22 -14.34
CA ALA A 141 9.41 33.40 -13.79
C ALA A 141 9.35 34.18 -12.46
N GLU A 142 8.65 35.31 -12.46
CA GLU A 142 8.45 36.14 -11.28
C GLU A 142 7.71 35.42 -10.16
N THR A 143 6.67 34.65 -10.50
CA THR A 143 5.89 33.87 -9.53
C THR A 143 6.78 32.88 -8.78
N TYR A 144 7.59 32.11 -9.51
CA TYR A 144 8.52 31.16 -8.91
C TYR A 144 9.64 31.88 -8.13
N ASP A 145 10.12 33.03 -8.59
CA ASP A 145 11.11 33.81 -7.85
C ASP A 145 10.54 34.32 -6.52
N ASP A 146 9.29 34.80 -6.50
CA ASP A 146 8.58 35.23 -5.29
C ASP A 146 8.44 34.07 -4.29
N TRP A 147 8.01 32.90 -4.76
CA TRP A 147 7.77 31.72 -3.92
C TRP A 147 9.03 31.12 -3.30
N GLN A 148 10.15 31.23 -4.01
CA GLN A 148 11.39 30.55 -3.66
C GLN A 148 12.38 31.39 -2.86
N GLN A 149 12.04 32.62 -2.50
CA GLN A 149 12.93 33.50 -1.74
C GLN A 149 13.43 32.83 -0.44
N PRO A 150 14.74 32.86 -0.12
CA PRO A 150 15.29 32.14 1.04
C PRO A 150 14.76 32.62 2.39
N VAL A 151 14.54 33.93 2.55
CA VAL A 151 14.15 34.55 3.83
C VAL A 151 12.66 34.43 4.10
N SER A 152 11.86 34.33 3.04
CA SER A 152 10.40 34.44 3.09
C SER A 152 9.67 33.19 2.60
N SER A 153 10.39 32.12 2.23
CA SER A 153 9.90 30.82 1.75
C SER A 153 8.39 30.64 1.83
N LEU A 154 7.69 31.06 0.79
CA LEU A 154 6.23 31.08 0.78
C LEU A 154 5.66 29.73 0.38
N LEU A 155 6.42 28.90 -0.33
CA LEU A 155 6.00 27.58 -0.81
C LEU A 155 6.59 26.48 0.08
N ALA A 156 5.77 25.52 0.50
CA ALA A 156 6.22 24.35 1.25
C ALA A 156 5.36 23.11 0.98
N SER A 157 6.01 21.94 0.99
CA SER A 157 5.35 20.63 1.04
C SER A 157 5.03 20.26 2.49
N GLY A 158 3.85 19.69 2.76
CA GLY A 158 3.39 19.33 4.10
C GLY A 158 1.99 18.70 4.06
N HIS A 159 1.37 18.50 5.23
CA HIS A 159 -0.05 18.13 5.30
C HIS A 159 -0.84 19.32 5.82
N TRP A 160 -1.17 20.24 4.91
CA TRP A 160 -1.74 21.53 5.27
C TRP A 160 -3.25 21.44 5.28
N GLN A 161 -3.89 21.77 6.40
CA GLN A 161 -5.33 21.92 6.47
C GLN A 161 -5.70 23.39 6.33
N TYR A 162 -6.39 23.70 5.24
CA TYR A 162 -7.01 24.99 4.99
C TYR A 162 -8.53 24.80 4.97
N GLU A 163 -9.21 25.37 5.97
CA GLU A 163 -10.63 25.15 6.21
C GLU A 163 -11.03 23.65 6.21
N SER A 164 -11.79 23.22 5.20
CA SER A 164 -12.25 21.84 5.03
C SER A 164 -11.41 21.02 4.06
N HIS A 165 -10.43 21.59 3.37
CA HIS A 165 -9.60 20.88 2.38
C HIS A 165 -8.15 20.81 2.86
N HIS A 166 -7.44 19.80 2.36
CA HIS A 166 -6.04 19.58 2.66
C HIS A 166 -5.20 19.80 1.40
N ASP A 167 -4.04 20.43 1.55
CA ASP A 167 -3.05 20.62 0.50
C ASP A 167 -1.77 19.88 0.86
N PHE A 168 -1.12 19.28 -0.16
CA PHE A 168 0.25 18.77 0.01
C PHE A 168 1.28 19.87 -0.20
N ILE A 169 1.17 20.62 -1.30
CA ILE A 169 1.98 21.81 -1.55
C ILE A 169 1.07 23.02 -1.38
N THR A 170 1.45 23.95 -0.50
CA THR A 170 0.65 25.15 -0.24
C THR A 170 1.52 26.41 -0.21
N LEU A 171 0.86 27.56 -0.17
CA LEU A 171 1.47 28.87 -0.04
C LEU A 171 1.10 29.53 1.30
N ASN A 172 2.08 30.09 2.00
CA ASN A 172 1.84 30.91 3.18
C ASN A 172 1.41 32.33 2.76
N ILE A 173 0.17 32.46 2.29
CA ILE A 173 -0.38 33.73 1.80
C ILE A 173 -0.35 34.82 2.89
N ARG A 174 -0.58 34.45 4.16
CA ARG A 174 -0.48 35.41 5.27
C ARG A 174 0.92 36.02 5.38
N GLN A 175 1.94 35.17 5.41
CA GLN A 175 3.32 35.64 5.46
C GLN A 175 3.67 36.46 4.21
N ALA A 176 3.16 36.07 3.04
CA ALA A 176 3.33 36.83 1.81
C ALA A 176 2.78 38.27 1.94
N ILE A 177 1.57 38.42 2.48
CA ILE A 177 0.94 39.71 2.72
C ILE A 177 1.78 40.54 3.70
N GLU A 178 2.08 39.99 4.88
CA GLU A 178 2.79 40.70 5.95
C GLU A 178 4.17 41.21 5.47
N LEU A 179 4.93 40.35 4.78
CA LEU A 179 6.23 40.74 4.22
C LEU A 179 6.09 41.73 3.08
N ALA A 180 5.05 41.58 2.25
CA ALA A 180 4.85 42.49 1.13
C ALA A 180 4.54 43.91 1.58
N PHE A 181 3.71 44.10 2.60
CA PHE A 181 3.44 45.43 3.15
C PHE A 181 4.63 46.01 3.89
N LEU A 182 5.41 45.18 4.60
CA LEU A 182 6.64 45.62 5.26
C LEU A 182 7.70 46.12 4.27
N GLY A 183 7.89 45.40 3.16
CA GLY A 183 8.87 45.73 2.12
C GLY A 183 8.33 46.61 0.99
N HIS A 184 7.05 46.96 1.01
CA HIS A 184 6.33 47.60 -0.10
C HIS A 184 6.43 46.82 -1.42
N GLU A 185 6.52 45.49 -1.37
CA GLU A 185 6.76 44.58 -2.49
C GLU A 185 5.59 44.54 -3.50
N PRO A 186 5.77 43.96 -4.71
CA PRO A 186 4.75 43.95 -5.76
C PRO A 186 3.35 43.47 -5.34
N LEU A 187 3.24 42.53 -4.39
CA LEU A 187 1.93 42.08 -3.88
C LEU A 187 1.18 43.20 -3.12
N ALA A 188 1.89 44.02 -2.33
CA ALA A 188 1.28 45.13 -1.62
C ALA A 188 0.83 46.23 -2.60
N SER A 189 1.67 46.56 -3.61
CA SER A 189 1.29 47.47 -4.69
C SER A 189 0.07 46.96 -5.46
N TYR A 190 0.03 45.66 -5.77
CA TYR A 190 -1.11 45.04 -6.45
C TYR A 190 -2.39 45.14 -5.62
N LEU A 191 -2.37 44.76 -4.34
CA LEU A 191 -3.54 44.84 -3.47
C LEU A 191 -3.98 46.29 -3.26
N PHE A 192 -3.04 47.22 -3.07
CA PHE A 192 -3.34 48.64 -2.98
C PHE A 192 -4.01 49.14 -4.27
N HIS A 193 -3.43 48.81 -5.42
CA HIS A 193 -3.95 49.24 -6.72
C HIS A 193 -5.35 48.68 -6.97
N GLU A 194 -5.51 47.36 -6.92
CA GLU A 194 -6.75 46.68 -7.31
C GLU A 194 -7.87 46.85 -6.28
N ILE A 195 -7.58 47.08 -4.99
CA ILE A 195 -8.62 47.17 -3.94
C ILE A 195 -8.87 48.61 -3.50
N LEU A 196 -7.82 49.41 -3.25
CA LEU A 196 -8.01 50.77 -2.73
C LEU A 196 -8.22 51.82 -3.83
N SER A 197 -7.61 51.66 -5.02
CA SER A 197 -7.81 52.64 -6.11
C SER A 197 -9.27 52.70 -6.59
N PRO A 198 -10.01 51.57 -6.76
CA PRO A 198 -11.43 51.62 -7.10
C PRO A 198 -12.32 52.29 -6.04
N LEU A 199 -11.86 52.37 -4.79
CA LEU A 199 -12.57 53.08 -3.73
C LEU A 199 -12.33 54.60 -3.77
N ARG A 200 -11.30 55.09 -4.47
CA ARG A 200 -10.87 56.50 -4.44
C ARG A 200 -12.00 57.47 -4.76
N LEU A 201 -12.74 57.25 -5.85
CA LEU A 201 -13.80 58.16 -6.26
C LEU A 201 -15.01 58.12 -5.31
N ALA A 202 -15.18 57.05 -4.52
CA ALA A 202 -16.19 57.03 -3.47
C ALA A 202 -15.91 58.03 -2.32
N PHE A 203 -14.68 58.57 -2.22
CA PHE A 203 -14.22 59.38 -1.09
C PHE A 203 -13.76 60.81 -1.42
N GLU A 204 -13.94 61.27 -2.66
CA GLU A 204 -13.60 62.65 -3.11
C GLU A 204 -12.12 63.05 -2.83
N GLN A 205 -11.80 64.36 -2.88
CA GLN A 205 -10.43 64.94 -2.88
C GLN A 205 -9.57 64.59 -1.64
N ASP A 206 -10.13 63.94 -0.63
CA ASP A 206 -9.45 63.63 0.63
C ASP A 206 -8.71 62.29 0.63
N PHE A 207 -8.92 61.41 -0.35
CA PHE A 207 -8.31 60.07 -0.35
C PHE A 207 -6.78 60.11 -0.18
N ASP A 208 -6.10 60.94 -0.96
CA ASP A 208 -4.64 61.04 -0.93
C ASP A 208 -4.13 61.71 0.37
N ARG A 209 -4.96 62.56 0.99
CA ARG A 209 -4.65 63.22 2.28
C ARG A 209 -4.84 62.30 3.48
N ASP A 210 -5.74 61.33 3.36
CA ASP A 210 -6.06 60.37 4.41
C ASP A 210 -5.03 59.21 4.48
N LEU A 211 -4.10 59.10 3.52
CA LEU A 211 -3.07 58.05 3.47
C LEU A 211 -1.97 58.27 4.54
N SER A 212 -1.59 57.18 5.20
CA SER A 212 -0.39 57.10 6.04
C SER A 212 0.89 57.16 5.19
N ILE A 213 2.06 57.23 5.83
CA ILE A 213 3.36 57.21 5.14
C ILE A 213 3.49 55.97 4.25
N THR A 214 3.13 54.79 4.78
CA THR A 214 3.11 53.53 4.02
C THR A 214 2.14 53.60 2.84
N GLY A 215 0.94 54.16 3.04
CA GLY A 215 -0.03 54.35 1.97
C GLY A 215 0.47 55.26 0.85
N GLN A 216 1.13 56.37 1.19
CA GLN A 216 1.73 57.30 0.23
C GLN A 216 2.89 56.64 -0.55
N GLN A 217 3.73 55.84 0.11
CA GLN A 217 4.81 55.10 -0.54
C GLN A 217 4.29 54.08 -1.54
N LEU A 218 3.27 53.29 -1.17
CA LEU A 218 2.61 52.35 -2.09
C LEU A 218 1.94 53.09 -3.24
N ARG A 219 1.26 54.21 -2.97
CA ARG A 219 0.64 55.04 -4.00
C ARG A 219 1.66 55.49 -5.05
N ASN A 220 2.78 56.06 -4.60
CA ASN A 220 3.84 56.52 -5.50
C ASN A 220 4.41 55.37 -6.33
N ARG A 221 4.58 54.18 -5.74
CA ARG A 221 5.05 52.99 -6.44
C ARG A 221 4.06 52.52 -7.51
N VAL A 222 2.76 52.50 -7.19
CA VAL A 222 1.70 52.19 -8.15
C VAL A 222 1.67 53.21 -9.28
N ASP A 223 1.77 54.50 -8.99
CA ASP A 223 1.81 55.56 -10.01
C ASP A 223 3.04 55.42 -10.93
N ASP A 224 4.19 55.03 -10.38
CA ASP A 224 5.39 54.72 -11.16
C ASP A 224 5.22 53.48 -12.04
N ASP A 225 4.63 52.41 -11.50
CA ASP A 225 4.37 51.17 -12.24
C ASP A 225 3.37 51.41 -13.40
N ILE A 226 2.38 52.29 -13.19
CA ILE A 226 1.43 52.73 -14.23
C ILE A 226 2.15 53.50 -15.35
N LYS A 227 3.05 54.43 -14.99
CA LYS A 227 3.82 55.22 -15.98
C LYS A 227 4.76 54.37 -16.83
N ARG A 228 5.34 53.29 -16.29
CA ARG A 228 6.37 52.44 -16.95
C ARG A 228 5.82 51.42 -17.97
N GLU A 229 4.67 51.66 -18.58
CA GLU A 229 4.08 50.78 -19.62
C GLU A 229 3.55 49.41 -19.14
N ARG A 230 3.75 49.00 -17.87
CA ARG A 230 3.23 47.72 -17.35
C ARG A 230 1.72 47.69 -17.12
N LEU A 231 1.05 48.84 -17.01
CA LEU A 231 -0.40 48.95 -16.79
C LEU A 231 -1.12 49.83 -17.84
N GLN A 232 -0.48 50.13 -18.99
CA GLN A 232 -1.01 51.06 -20.00
C GLN A 232 -2.34 50.67 -20.67
N ASN A 233 -2.86 49.46 -20.43
CA ASN A 233 -4.19 49.03 -20.92
C ASN A 233 -5.28 49.07 -19.83
N TYR A 234 -4.98 49.62 -18.65
CA TYR A 234 -6.01 49.88 -17.64
C TYR A 234 -6.69 51.21 -17.95
N GLU A 235 -7.51 51.23 -19.00
CA GLU A 235 -8.72 52.07 -18.92
C GLU A 235 -9.61 51.40 -17.89
N ASP A 236 -9.85 52.03 -16.75
CA ASP A 236 -11.13 51.84 -16.07
C ASP A 236 -11.31 52.87 -14.96
N ASP A 237 -12.16 53.86 -15.24
CA ASP A 237 -12.90 54.66 -14.25
C ASP A 237 -13.87 53.78 -13.42
N TRP A 238 -13.53 52.50 -13.19
CA TRP A 238 -14.38 51.55 -12.50
C TRP A 238 -14.28 51.78 -10.98
N ASN A 239 -15.38 52.25 -10.42
CA ASN A 239 -15.45 52.67 -9.02
C ASN A 239 -16.28 51.70 -8.20
N ALA A 240 -15.70 51.15 -7.15
CA ALA A 240 -16.40 50.33 -6.18
C ALA A 240 -16.99 51.19 -5.06
N GLN A 241 -18.20 50.87 -4.62
CA GLN A 241 -18.82 51.45 -3.43
C GLN A 241 -18.55 50.64 -2.16
N ALA A 242 -18.20 49.37 -2.30
CA ALA A 242 -17.89 48.46 -1.20
C ALA A 242 -16.91 47.37 -1.64
N VAL A 243 -16.11 46.89 -0.69
CA VAL A 243 -15.27 45.69 -0.82
C VAL A 243 -15.90 44.60 0.04
N VAL A 244 -16.34 43.53 -0.60
CA VAL A 244 -16.89 42.34 0.06
C VAL A 244 -15.81 41.27 0.04
N TYR A 245 -15.60 40.57 1.16
CA TYR A 245 -14.58 39.51 1.23
C TYR A 245 -14.99 38.40 2.18
N PRO A 246 -14.64 37.13 1.91
CA PRO A 246 -14.90 36.05 2.84
C PRO A 246 -14.06 36.24 4.10
N PHE A 247 -14.66 36.07 5.27
CA PHE A 247 -13.95 36.23 6.55
C PHE A 247 -13.03 35.03 6.81
N HIS A 248 -11.79 35.15 6.35
CA HIS A 248 -10.71 34.16 6.50
C HIS A 248 -9.46 34.85 7.09
N PRO A 249 -8.59 34.16 7.88
CA PRO A 249 -7.38 34.77 8.44
C PRO A 249 -6.49 35.51 7.42
N ASN A 250 -6.36 35.00 6.20
CA ASN A 250 -5.53 35.62 5.16
C ASN A 250 -6.18 36.90 4.59
N THR A 251 -7.47 36.85 4.23
CA THR A 251 -8.19 38.03 3.72
C THR A 251 -8.31 39.10 4.79
N ALA A 252 -8.53 38.71 6.06
CA ALA A 252 -8.54 39.63 7.19
C ALA A 252 -7.16 40.29 7.39
N ALA A 253 -6.06 39.55 7.24
CA ALA A 253 -4.71 40.11 7.30
C ALA A 253 -4.47 41.11 6.16
N ALA A 254 -4.85 40.79 4.92
CA ALA A 254 -4.77 41.72 3.79
C ALA A 254 -5.58 42.99 4.02
N VAL A 255 -6.85 42.86 4.44
CA VAL A 255 -7.72 44.01 4.72
C VAL A 255 -7.16 44.88 5.85
N ASN A 256 -6.64 44.30 6.93
CA ASN A 256 -6.04 45.09 8.01
C ASN A 256 -4.79 45.85 7.53
N ASN A 257 -3.89 45.22 6.76
CA ASN A 257 -2.73 45.90 6.19
C ASN A 257 -3.13 47.03 5.23
N LEU A 258 -4.18 46.84 4.42
CA LEU A 258 -4.74 47.89 3.57
C LEU A 258 -5.34 49.05 4.38
N LEU A 259 -5.99 48.75 5.51
CA LEU A 259 -6.51 49.79 6.41
C LEU A 259 -5.39 50.55 7.12
N ASP A 260 -4.23 49.90 7.37
CA ASP A 260 -3.04 50.55 7.93
C ASP A 260 -2.36 51.52 6.93
N CYS A 261 -2.72 51.45 5.65
CA CYS A 261 -2.37 52.48 4.66
C CYS A 261 -3.05 53.84 4.90
N PHE A 262 -3.99 53.94 5.85
CA PHE A 262 -4.65 55.19 6.23
C PHE A 262 -4.22 55.66 7.62
N LEU A 263 -4.28 56.98 7.83
CA LEU A 263 -4.10 57.61 9.15
C LEU A 263 -5.09 57.01 10.16
N GLU A 264 -4.63 56.80 11.41
CA GLU A 264 -5.37 56.07 12.45
C GLU A 264 -6.79 56.62 12.67
N GLU A 265 -6.92 57.94 12.76
CA GLU A 265 -8.19 58.67 12.91
C GLU A 265 -9.16 58.50 11.71
N LYS A 266 -8.64 58.12 10.53
CA LYS A 266 -9.42 57.91 9.31
C LYS A 266 -9.79 56.45 9.08
N ARG A 267 -9.15 55.49 9.77
CA ARG A 267 -9.36 54.05 9.52
C ARG A 267 -10.82 53.61 9.64
N SER A 268 -11.58 54.19 10.57
CA SER A 268 -13.00 53.85 10.77
C SER A 268 -13.87 54.21 9.55
N LYS A 269 -13.59 55.34 8.89
CA LYS A 269 -14.24 55.80 7.65
C LYS A 269 -14.10 54.74 6.54
N TYR A 270 -12.88 54.23 6.33
CA TYR A 270 -12.59 53.25 5.29
C TYR A 270 -13.05 51.84 5.66
N ARG A 271 -12.88 51.43 6.92
CA ARG A 271 -13.31 50.10 7.43
C ARG A 271 -14.79 49.83 7.17
N ASN A 272 -15.64 50.86 7.20
CA ASN A 272 -17.08 50.70 6.94
C ASN A 272 -17.40 50.22 5.52
N ARG A 273 -16.50 50.43 4.54
CA ARG A 273 -16.63 49.94 3.16
C ARG A 273 -16.13 48.50 2.97
N PHE A 274 -15.36 47.97 3.92
CA PHE A 274 -14.92 46.57 3.93
C PHE A 274 -15.95 45.73 4.69
N ILE A 275 -16.62 44.82 3.97
CA ILE A 275 -17.72 44.02 4.47
C ILE A 275 -17.29 42.56 4.50
N PRO A 276 -16.92 42.03 5.68
CA PRO A 276 -16.67 40.61 5.81
C PRO A 276 -17.97 39.84 5.63
N VAL A 277 -17.96 38.84 4.76
CA VAL A 277 -19.03 37.86 4.62
C VAL A 277 -18.54 36.53 5.15
N GLN A 278 -19.33 35.90 6.01
CA GLN A 278 -19.05 34.55 6.46
C GLN A 278 -20.23 33.66 6.04
N PRO A 279 -19.99 32.58 5.30
CA PRO A 279 -21.06 31.65 4.99
C PRO A 279 -21.58 31.01 6.28
N VAL A 280 -22.90 30.98 6.44
CA VAL A 280 -23.58 30.36 7.59
C VAL A 280 -23.33 28.85 7.61
N ARG A 281 -23.18 28.24 6.43
CA ARG A 281 -22.81 26.83 6.26
C ARG A 281 -21.38 26.73 5.75
N ARG A 282 -20.47 26.25 6.60
CA ARG A 282 -19.06 26.01 6.23
C ARG A 282 -18.83 24.67 5.52
N ARG A 283 -19.73 23.69 5.66
CA ARG A 283 -19.60 22.39 5.00
C ARG A 283 -20.20 22.45 3.59
N GLN A 284 -19.29 22.62 2.62
CA GLN A 284 -19.58 22.64 1.19
C GLN A 284 -19.93 21.23 0.70
N GLY A 285 -21.22 20.89 0.74
CA GLY A 285 -21.79 20.01 -0.28
C GLY A 285 -22.28 20.87 -1.46
N HIS A 286 -23.09 20.29 -2.35
CA HIS A 286 -23.82 20.98 -3.43
C HIS A 286 -24.95 21.91 -2.92
N GLY A 287 -24.84 22.45 -1.71
CA GLY A 287 -25.86 23.30 -1.10
C GLY A 287 -25.57 24.78 -1.33
N ALA A 288 -26.62 25.59 -1.50
CA ALA A 288 -26.51 27.03 -1.69
C ALA A 288 -25.77 27.71 -0.53
N ILE A 289 -24.89 28.67 -0.84
CA ILE A 289 -24.22 29.49 0.16
C ILE A 289 -25.22 30.48 0.76
N LEU A 290 -25.34 30.45 2.09
CA LEU A 290 -26.16 31.38 2.84
C LEU A 290 -25.26 32.42 3.51
N PHE A 291 -25.52 33.69 3.26
CA PHE A 291 -24.80 34.81 3.85
C PHE A 291 -25.58 35.42 5.00
N SER A 292 -24.86 36.10 5.90
CA SER A 292 -25.49 36.89 6.97
C SER A 292 -26.36 38.00 6.38
N PRO A 293 -27.67 38.08 6.71
CA PRO A 293 -28.54 39.15 6.25
C PRO A 293 -28.01 40.54 6.63
N LEU A 294 -27.37 40.68 7.80
CA LEU A 294 -26.77 41.95 8.24
C LEU A 294 -25.62 42.41 7.34
N ALA A 295 -24.81 41.48 6.81
CA ALA A 295 -23.75 41.83 5.87
C ALA A 295 -24.33 42.31 4.54
N LEU A 296 -25.39 41.65 4.05
CA LEU A 296 -26.08 42.05 2.83
C LEU A 296 -26.83 43.38 2.99
N GLU A 297 -27.45 43.63 4.14
CA GLU A 297 -28.08 44.92 4.45
C GLU A 297 -27.06 46.06 4.44
N ARG A 298 -25.86 45.83 5.00
CA ARG A 298 -24.74 46.79 4.91
C ARG A 298 -24.32 47.06 3.47
N VAL A 299 -24.21 46.02 2.63
CA VAL A 299 -23.94 46.19 1.19
C VAL A 299 -25.03 47.05 0.56
N GLN A 300 -26.31 46.68 0.74
CA GLN A 300 -27.45 47.41 0.18
C GLN A 300 -27.46 48.89 0.59
N ASN A 301 -27.18 49.19 1.86
CA ASN A 301 -27.17 50.57 2.35
C ASN A 301 -26.06 51.41 1.72
N LEU A 302 -24.87 50.82 1.48
CA LEU A 302 -23.78 51.51 0.78
C LEU A 302 -24.08 51.71 -0.71
N LEU A 303 -24.79 50.77 -1.34
CA LEU A 303 -25.19 50.87 -2.74
C LEU A 303 -26.36 51.83 -2.97
N LYS A 304 -27.28 51.99 -2.02
CA LYS A 304 -28.37 52.97 -2.10
C LYS A 304 -27.88 54.42 -1.97
N ASN A 305 -26.80 54.63 -1.24
CA ASN A 305 -26.21 55.94 -0.98
C ASN A 305 -25.13 56.33 -2.01
N SER A 306 -25.12 55.71 -3.19
CA SER A 306 -24.17 56.06 -4.26
C SER A 306 -24.71 57.25 -5.05
N ASP A 307 -24.34 58.47 -4.67
CA ASP A 307 -24.78 59.76 -5.25
C ASP A 307 -24.64 59.85 -6.78
N GLY A 308 -25.53 59.21 -7.55
CA GLY A 308 -25.50 59.12 -9.01
C GLY A 308 -24.39 58.24 -9.62
N ARG A 309 -23.55 57.59 -8.79
CA ARG A 309 -22.46 56.69 -9.24
C ARG A 309 -22.98 55.27 -9.46
N ALA A 310 -22.34 54.51 -10.35
CA ALA A 310 -22.66 53.10 -10.54
C ALA A 310 -22.45 52.32 -9.23
N PRO A 311 -23.45 51.55 -8.76
CA PRO A 311 -23.38 50.79 -7.50
C PRO A 311 -22.55 49.52 -7.71
N ASN A 312 -21.26 49.65 -7.99
CA ASN A 312 -20.39 48.50 -8.22
C ASN A 312 -19.80 47.98 -6.90
N VAL A 313 -19.51 46.68 -6.86
CA VAL A 313 -18.92 46.01 -5.70
C VAL A 313 -17.64 45.30 -6.11
N LEU A 314 -16.59 45.42 -5.29
CA LEU A 314 -15.38 44.63 -5.44
C LEU A 314 -15.47 43.42 -4.52
N LEU A 315 -15.30 42.22 -5.07
CA LEU A 315 -15.19 40.98 -4.33
C LEU A 315 -13.70 40.64 -4.19
N PHE A 316 -13.20 40.59 -2.95
CA PHE A 316 -11.81 40.22 -2.67
C PHE A 316 -11.73 38.86 -2.00
N ASP A 317 -10.81 38.01 -2.45
CA ASP A 317 -10.52 36.70 -1.84
C ASP A 317 -9.00 36.43 -1.76
N ASP A 318 -8.54 35.54 -0.90
CA ASP A 318 -7.12 35.16 -0.87
C ASP A 318 -6.80 34.09 -1.93
N ALA A 319 -7.69 33.11 -2.14
CA ALA A 319 -7.50 32.10 -3.18
C ALA A 319 -8.83 31.59 -3.77
N ILE A 320 -8.94 31.57 -5.10
CA ILE A 320 -10.11 30.99 -5.78
C ILE A 320 -9.78 29.57 -6.23
N ILE A 321 -10.36 28.58 -5.54
CA ILE A 321 -10.19 27.15 -5.84
C ILE A 321 -11.24 26.67 -6.84
N THR A 322 -12.51 27.02 -6.59
CA THR A 322 -13.63 26.72 -7.49
C THR A 322 -14.35 28.00 -7.87
N GLY A 323 -14.81 28.11 -9.12
CA GLY A 323 -15.58 29.27 -9.59
C GLY A 323 -16.96 29.38 -8.92
N HIS A 324 -17.55 28.24 -8.55
CA HIS A 324 -18.93 28.16 -8.06
C HIS A 324 -19.21 29.07 -6.85
N THR A 325 -18.35 29.07 -5.82
CA THR A 325 -18.51 29.91 -4.62
C THR A 325 -18.52 31.40 -4.99
N VAL A 326 -17.64 31.78 -5.92
CA VAL A 326 -17.51 33.16 -6.41
C VAL A 326 -18.72 33.54 -7.26
N ASP A 327 -19.20 32.65 -8.10
CA ASP A 327 -20.39 32.88 -8.94
C ASP A 327 -21.66 33.07 -8.10
N GLU A 328 -21.84 32.27 -7.03
CA GLU A 328 -22.95 32.44 -6.09
C GLU A 328 -22.85 33.76 -5.31
N LEU A 329 -21.64 34.16 -4.90
CA LEU A 329 -21.37 35.46 -4.28
C LEU A 329 -21.73 36.61 -5.22
N ILE A 330 -21.25 36.57 -6.47
CA ILE A 330 -21.54 37.56 -7.50
C ILE A 330 -23.05 37.65 -7.74
N GLY A 331 -23.72 36.51 -7.93
CA GLY A 331 -25.16 36.43 -8.12
C GLY A 331 -25.93 37.00 -6.93
N THR A 332 -25.47 36.76 -5.71
CA THR A 332 -26.05 37.32 -4.49
C THR A 332 -25.88 38.83 -4.44
N LEU A 333 -24.68 39.35 -4.71
CA LEU A 333 -24.40 40.79 -4.68
C LEU A 333 -25.22 41.54 -5.73
N LYS A 334 -25.34 41.00 -6.96
CA LYS A 334 -26.18 41.56 -8.03
C LYS A 334 -27.67 41.61 -7.62
N LYS A 335 -28.19 40.54 -7.03
CA LYS A 335 -29.56 40.50 -6.48
C LYS A 335 -29.80 41.55 -5.37
N ASN A 336 -28.74 41.99 -4.69
CA ASN A 336 -28.78 42.99 -3.63
C ASN A 336 -28.43 44.41 -4.12
N GLY A 337 -28.52 44.66 -5.43
CA GLY A 337 -28.42 46.00 -6.01
C GLY A 337 -27.05 46.36 -6.59
N ALA A 338 -26.09 45.43 -6.63
CA ALA A 338 -24.82 45.69 -7.31
C ALA A 338 -25.03 45.71 -8.84
N ALA A 339 -24.64 46.80 -9.51
CA ALA A 339 -24.72 46.90 -10.97
C ALA A 339 -23.68 46.01 -11.65
N ASP A 340 -22.44 46.06 -11.15
CA ASP A 340 -21.35 45.22 -11.58
C ASP A 340 -20.53 44.70 -10.39
N VAL A 341 -19.89 43.55 -10.59
CA VAL A 341 -19.02 42.93 -9.58
C VAL A 341 -17.71 42.54 -10.22
N ARG A 342 -16.62 43.11 -9.70
CA ARG A 342 -15.24 42.75 -10.08
C ARG A 342 -14.64 41.90 -8.98
N THR A 343 -13.99 40.81 -9.35
CA THR A 343 -13.33 39.90 -8.42
C THR A 343 -11.82 40.13 -8.47
N VAL A 344 -11.20 40.25 -7.29
CA VAL A 344 -9.75 40.34 -7.11
C VAL A 344 -9.33 39.23 -6.17
N ALA A 345 -8.31 38.47 -6.51
CA ALA A 345 -7.76 37.46 -5.63
C ALA A 345 -6.23 37.40 -5.67
N ILE A 346 -5.61 36.90 -4.59
CA ILE A 346 -4.15 36.73 -4.57
C ILE A 346 -3.76 35.51 -5.43
N LEU A 347 -4.50 34.41 -5.36
CA LEU A 347 -4.14 33.15 -6.01
C LEU A 347 -5.26 32.57 -6.87
N ASP A 348 -4.97 32.30 -8.15
CA ASP A 348 -5.84 31.47 -9.01
C ASP A 348 -5.45 29.98 -8.90
N ARG A 349 -6.38 29.15 -8.43
CA ARG A 349 -6.27 27.67 -8.37
C ARG A 349 -7.35 26.95 -9.17
N ARG A 350 -8.12 27.66 -10.01
CA ARG A 350 -9.26 27.07 -10.74
C ARG A 350 -8.85 26.06 -11.79
N ARG A 351 -7.57 26.06 -12.21
CA ARG A 351 -7.00 25.16 -13.24
C ARG A 351 -7.74 25.24 -14.59
N LEU A 352 -8.40 26.37 -14.87
CA LEU A 352 -9.14 26.56 -16.11
C LEU A 352 -8.19 26.94 -17.26
N PRO A 353 -8.38 26.38 -18.47
CA PRO A 353 -7.70 26.89 -19.66
C PRO A 353 -8.14 28.34 -19.90
N ALA A 354 -7.25 29.18 -20.40
CA ALA A 354 -7.43 30.63 -20.34
C ALA A 354 -8.46 31.21 -21.34
N GLU A 355 -9.41 30.44 -21.84
CA GLU A 355 -10.35 30.91 -22.85
C GLU A 355 -11.59 31.53 -22.19
N GLY A 356 -11.84 32.82 -22.43
CA GLY A 356 -13.07 33.49 -22.01
C GLY A 356 -12.99 35.01 -21.90
N SER A 357 -14.11 35.67 -22.21
CA SER A 357 -14.36 37.12 -22.05
C SER A 357 -14.47 37.59 -20.59
N GLU A 358 -14.38 36.69 -19.61
CA GLU A 358 -14.48 37.03 -18.18
C GLU A 358 -13.21 37.64 -17.58
N ARG A 359 -12.13 37.76 -18.37
CA ARG A 359 -10.84 38.30 -17.93
C ARG A 359 -10.89 39.75 -17.46
N GLU A 360 -11.80 40.55 -18.00
CA GLU A 360 -11.93 41.95 -17.59
C GLU A 360 -12.45 42.08 -16.14
N ARG A 361 -13.20 41.08 -15.67
CA ARG A 361 -13.86 41.11 -14.35
C ARG A 361 -13.11 40.38 -13.25
N THR A 362 -12.11 39.57 -13.56
CA THR A 362 -11.38 38.80 -12.54
C THR A 362 -9.88 39.05 -12.64
N ARG A 363 -9.28 39.56 -11.56
CA ARG A 363 -7.84 39.84 -11.47
C ARG A 363 -7.19 38.93 -10.44
N PHE A 364 -6.01 38.43 -10.77
CA PHE A 364 -5.21 37.58 -9.89
C PHE A 364 -3.78 38.07 -9.79
N PHE A 365 -3.14 37.86 -8.64
CA PHE A 365 -1.72 38.15 -8.48
C PHE A 365 -0.84 36.99 -8.99
N TRP A 366 -1.06 35.79 -8.46
CA TRP A 366 -0.38 34.55 -8.84
C TRP A 366 -1.36 33.53 -9.44
N ARG A 367 -0.80 32.56 -10.17
CA ARG A 367 -1.51 31.37 -10.64
C ARG A 367 -0.77 30.12 -10.21
N PHE A 368 -1.46 29.22 -9.54
CA PHE A 368 -0.90 27.97 -9.00
C PHE A 368 -1.80 26.80 -9.36
N ASP A 369 -1.46 26.10 -10.43
CA ASP A 369 -2.32 25.07 -11.02
C ASP A 369 -2.12 23.71 -10.32
N LEU A 370 -2.35 23.63 -8.99
CA LEU A 370 -2.35 22.37 -8.23
C LEU A 370 -3.70 22.09 -7.60
N ALA A 371 -4.11 20.82 -7.72
CA ALA A 371 -5.24 20.28 -6.98
C ALA A 371 -4.98 20.32 -5.46
N ASP A 372 -6.06 20.41 -4.68
CA ASP A 372 -6.00 19.94 -3.30
C ASP A 372 -5.81 18.42 -3.27
N ILE A 373 -5.39 17.89 -2.12
CA ILE A 373 -5.32 16.45 -1.89
C ILE A 373 -6.60 15.96 -1.19
N GLY A 374 -7.74 16.64 -1.30
CA GLY A 374 -9.00 16.24 -0.69
C GLY A 374 -9.12 16.54 0.81
N ALA A 375 -10.03 15.85 1.50
CA ALA A 375 -10.34 16.07 2.91
C ALA A 375 -10.71 14.77 3.63
N GLY A 376 -10.33 14.62 4.91
CA GLY A 376 -10.67 13.44 5.71
C GLY A 376 -10.31 12.14 4.97
N ASN A 377 -11.27 11.22 4.79
CA ASN A 377 -11.03 9.95 4.10
C ASN A 377 -10.76 10.08 2.58
N ALA A 378 -11.17 11.18 1.97
CA ALA A 378 -10.81 11.48 0.58
C ALA A 378 -9.36 11.95 0.47
N CYS A 379 -8.75 12.38 1.58
CA CYS A 379 -7.35 12.78 1.60
C CYS A 379 -6.42 11.56 1.60
N PRO A 380 -5.57 11.37 0.56
CA PRO A 380 -4.67 10.23 0.48
C PRO A 380 -3.71 10.14 1.67
N LEU A 381 -3.28 11.27 2.22
CA LEU A 381 -2.37 11.30 3.36
C LEU A 381 -3.08 11.01 4.68
N CYS A 382 -4.29 11.52 4.91
CA CYS A 382 -5.14 11.08 6.02
C CYS A 382 -5.39 9.57 5.97
N LYS A 383 -5.71 9.05 4.78
CA LYS A 383 -5.92 7.62 4.57
C LYS A 383 -4.65 6.81 4.84
N ALA A 384 -3.49 7.29 4.41
CA ALA A 384 -2.20 6.67 4.71
C ALA A 384 -1.91 6.65 6.22
N ILE A 385 -2.25 7.73 6.94
CA ILE A 385 -2.14 7.81 8.40
C ILE A 385 -3.06 6.81 9.08
N ASP A 386 -4.29 6.63 8.58
CA ASP A 386 -5.20 5.62 9.11
C ASP A 386 -4.69 4.19 8.85
N PHE A 387 -4.08 3.93 7.68
CA PHE A 387 -3.38 2.68 7.43
C PHE A 387 -2.18 2.50 8.35
N ALA A 388 -1.41 3.56 8.63
CA ALA A 388 -0.29 3.51 9.57
C ALA A 388 -0.75 3.16 10.99
N ARG A 389 -1.90 3.70 11.46
CA ARG A 389 -2.50 3.34 12.76
C ARG A 389 -2.91 1.87 12.83
N GLN A 390 -3.45 1.33 11.74
CA GLN A 390 -3.81 -0.09 11.67
C GLN A 390 -2.54 -0.96 11.65
N PHE A 391 -1.56 -0.57 10.85
CA PHE A 391 -0.27 -1.25 10.73
C PHE A 391 0.52 -1.25 12.05
N GLU A 392 0.50 -0.15 12.81
CA GLU A 392 1.15 -0.08 14.13
C GLU A 392 0.65 -1.18 15.09
N GLN A 393 -0.64 -1.55 15.00
CA GLN A 393 -1.23 -2.61 15.82
C GLN A 393 -0.79 -4.02 15.37
N THR A 394 -0.27 -4.15 14.16
CA THR A 394 0.21 -5.41 13.61
C THR A 394 1.70 -5.58 13.75
N ILE A 395 2.43 -4.58 14.25
CA ILE A 395 3.82 -4.72 14.66
C ILE A 395 3.85 -5.46 16.01
N SER A 396 4.79 -6.41 16.15
CA SER A 396 4.95 -7.20 17.37
C SER A 396 5.10 -6.32 18.61
N SER A 397 4.45 -6.71 19.71
CA SER A 397 4.49 -5.94 20.97
C SER A 397 5.89 -5.79 21.56
N SER A 398 6.85 -6.64 21.17
CA SER A 398 8.26 -6.52 21.59
C SER A 398 9.03 -5.43 20.83
N ARG A 399 8.49 -4.95 19.70
CA ARG A 399 9.13 -4.02 18.75
C ARG A 399 8.77 -2.57 19.03
N ASN A 400 9.08 -2.12 20.25
CA ASN A 400 8.68 -0.78 20.70
C ASN A 400 9.33 0.34 19.87
N LYS A 401 10.57 0.15 19.38
CA LYS A 401 11.25 1.15 18.55
C LYS A 401 10.49 1.37 17.25
N GLU A 402 10.14 0.29 16.58
CA GLU A 402 9.41 0.26 15.30
C GLU A 402 7.99 0.82 15.45
N ARG A 403 7.27 0.45 16.52
CA ARG A 403 5.96 1.02 16.85
C ARG A 403 6.04 2.52 17.12
N THR A 404 7.02 2.94 17.93
CA THR A 404 7.27 4.36 18.21
C THR A 404 7.54 5.11 16.92
N ARG A 405 8.31 4.53 16.00
CA ARG A 405 8.59 5.13 14.71
C ARG A 405 7.34 5.32 13.84
N VAL A 406 6.46 4.32 13.75
CA VAL A 406 5.18 4.47 13.03
C VAL A 406 4.29 5.53 13.69
N SER A 407 4.27 5.57 15.03
CA SER A 407 3.63 6.64 15.80
C SER A 407 4.20 8.02 15.46
N GLU A 408 5.52 8.16 15.28
CA GLU A 408 6.16 9.39 14.82
C GLU A 408 5.72 9.76 13.40
N TRP A 409 5.56 8.81 12.47
CA TRP A 409 5.03 9.12 11.14
C TRP A 409 3.68 9.80 11.22
N ILE A 410 2.78 9.25 12.04
CA ILE A 410 1.44 9.78 12.29
C ILE A 410 1.52 11.19 12.86
N GLN A 411 2.42 11.42 13.83
CA GLN A 411 2.61 12.73 14.44
C GLN A 411 3.22 13.75 13.49
N ILE A 412 4.25 13.39 12.72
CA ILE A 412 4.91 14.28 11.76
C ILE A 412 3.90 14.74 10.70
N TRP A 413 3.14 13.79 10.15
CA TRP A 413 2.27 14.02 9.01
C TRP A 413 0.81 14.30 9.36
N GLN A 414 0.46 14.53 10.63
CA GLN A 414 -0.89 14.98 10.97
C GLN A 414 -1.23 16.30 10.27
N PRO A 415 -2.50 16.52 9.88
CA PRO A 415 -2.90 17.77 9.23
C PRO A 415 -2.69 18.97 10.18
N VAL A 416 -2.11 20.05 9.67
CA VAL A 416 -1.76 21.27 10.43
C VAL A 416 -2.13 22.54 9.67
N SER A 417 -2.43 23.63 10.38
CA SER A 417 -2.75 24.89 9.72
C SER A 417 -1.50 25.59 9.16
N PRO A 418 -1.49 26.02 7.89
CA PRO A 418 -0.37 26.74 7.31
C PRO A 418 -0.13 28.11 7.96
N VAL A 419 -1.15 28.69 8.63
CA VAL A 419 -1.07 30.01 9.28
C VAL A 419 -0.29 29.96 10.58
N SER A 420 -0.43 28.90 11.38
CA SER A 420 0.16 28.82 12.72
C SER A 420 1.34 27.84 12.82
N GLN A 421 1.45 26.88 11.90
CA GLN A 421 2.38 25.76 12.02
C GLN A 421 3.22 25.55 10.75
N TRP A 422 3.59 26.63 10.05
CA TRP A 422 4.38 26.61 8.81
C TRP A 422 5.70 25.82 8.89
N HIS A 423 6.32 25.76 10.07
CA HIS A 423 7.57 25.03 10.30
C HIS A 423 7.42 23.50 10.27
N ARG A 424 6.19 22.96 10.20
CA ARG A 424 5.91 21.52 10.21
C ARG A 424 6.01 20.86 8.83
N GLY A 425 6.14 21.66 7.77
CA GLY A 425 6.36 21.15 6.42
C GLY A 425 7.73 20.49 6.27
N LEU A 426 7.95 19.88 5.11
CA LEU A 426 9.26 19.39 4.73
C LEU A 426 10.26 20.56 4.61
N PRO A 427 11.49 20.40 5.10
CA PRO A 427 12.52 21.39 4.86
C PRO A 427 12.85 21.44 3.37
N ARG A 428 12.85 22.63 2.79
CA ARG A 428 13.27 22.85 1.40
C ARG A 428 14.75 22.53 1.25
N ILE A 429 15.08 21.71 0.27
CA ILE A 429 16.48 21.34 -0.01
C ILE A 429 16.95 22.16 -1.21
N PRO A 430 17.88 23.11 -1.02
CA PRO A 430 18.43 23.89 -2.11
C PRO A 430 19.13 22.99 -3.13
N LEU A 431 18.99 23.34 -4.40
CA LEU A 431 19.74 22.71 -5.48
C LEU A 431 21.11 23.36 -5.60
N GLU A 432 22.14 22.57 -5.89
CA GLU A 432 23.49 23.08 -6.15
C GLU A 432 23.51 24.14 -7.26
N LYS A 433 22.71 23.91 -8.32
CA LYS A 433 22.47 24.86 -9.41
C LYS A 433 20.97 24.91 -9.73
N PRO A 434 20.39 26.10 -9.98
CA PRO A 434 19.00 26.18 -10.38
C PRO A 434 18.73 25.44 -11.70
N LEU A 435 17.66 24.66 -11.74
CA LEU A 435 17.20 24.00 -12.95
C LEU A 435 16.28 24.94 -13.73
N ALA A 436 16.72 25.34 -14.93
CA ALA A 436 15.90 26.17 -15.79
C ALA A 436 14.93 25.30 -16.61
N LYS A 437 13.63 25.56 -16.47
CA LYS A 437 12.55 24.80 -17.11
C LYS A 437 11.56 25.72 -17.78
N LYS A 438 10.83 25.21 -18.77
CA LYS A 438 9.80 25.98 -19.48
C LYS A 438 8.45 25.62 -18.89
N LEU A 439 7.76 26.62 -18.34
CA LEU A 439 6.38 26.48 -17.90
C LEU A 439 5.48 27.00 -19.03
N GLY A 440 5.13 26.09 -19.94
CA GLY A 440 4.34 26.38 -21.13
C GLY A 440 5.09 26.20 -22.44
N ILE A 441 4.31 26.23 -23.52
CA ILE A 441 4.78 26.04 -24.90
C ILE A 441 4.26 27.25 -25.67
N PRO A 442 5.12 28.13 -26.20
CA PRO A 442 4.65 29.24 -27.03
C PRO A 442 4.05 28.68 -28.33
N LYS A 443 2.98 29.32 -28.84
CA LYS A 443 2.30 28.91 -30.08
C LYS A 443 3.29 28.73 -31.25
N ASP A 444 4.32 29.57 -31.30
CA ASP A 444 5.28 29.68 -32.42
C ASP A 444 6.69 29.11 -32.13
N ASN A 445 6.88 28.30 -31.08
CA ASN A 445 8.19 27.72 -30.70
C ASN A 445 9.34 28.73 -30.45
N VAL A 446 9.11 30.05 -30.52
CA VAL A 446 10.13 31.07 -30.24
C VAL A 446 10.53 30.96 -28.76
N LEU A 447 11.83 30.81 -28.52
CA LEU A 447 12.40 30.62 -27.19
C LEU A 447 12.36 31.92 -26.38
N ASP A 448 11.19 32.24 -25.84
CA ASP A 448 11.05 33.39 -24.98
C ASP A 448 11.38 33.04 -23.51
N SER A 449 12.32 33.80 -22.95
CA SER A 449 12.73 33.74 -21.54
C SER A 449 11.57 33.95 -20.56
N ARG A 450 10.48 34.61 -20.97
CA ARG A 450 9.29 34.87 -20.11
C ARG A 450 8.56 33.60 -19.68
N TYR A 451 8.70 32.50 -20.42
CA TYR A 451 8.13 31.19 -20.08
C TYR A 451 9.09 30.33 -19.24
N GLN A 452 10.32 30.82 -18.98
CA GLN A 452 11.35 30.05 -18.31
C GLN A 452 11.31 30.30 -16.80
N VAL A 453 11.08 29.25 -16.03
CA VAL A 453 11.17 29.25 -14.57
C VAL A 453 12.52 28.70 -14.12
N ARG A 454 13.07 29.25 -13.05
CA ARG A 454 14.29 28.75 -12.40
C ARG A 454 13.90 28.06 -11.10
N LEU A 455 14.06 26.74 -11.06
CA LEU A 455 13.78 25.92 -9.89
C LEU A 455 15.04 25.87 -9.03
N LYS A 456 14.97 26.32 -7.78
CA LYS A 456 16.11 26.55 -6.87
C LYS A 456 16.17 25.53 -5.74
N ASP A 457 15.09 24.80 -5.49
CA ASP A 457 14.96 23.84 -4.39
C ASP A 457 13.99 22.69 -4.71
N SER A 458 13.90 21.73 -3.79
CA SER A 458 13.09 20.53 -3.90
C SER A 458 11.59 20.79 -4.07
N THR A 459 11.02 21.68 -3.25
CA THR A 459 9.58 21.99 -3.30
C THR A 459 9.21 22.68 -4.61
N ALA A 460 10.06 23.56 -5.12
CA ALA A 460 9.83 24.18 -6.43
C ALA A 460 9.85 23.16 -7.58
N ILE A 461 10.75 22.16 -7.54
CA ILE A 461 10.74 21.08 -8.54
C ILE A 461 9.45 20.25 -8.44
N ALA A 462 9.03 19.90 -7.23
CA ALA A 462 7.82 19.14 -7.00
C ALA A 462 6.57 19.88 -7.47
N ALA A 463 6.45 21.17 -7.15
CA ALA A 463 5.38 22.04 -7.61
C ALA A 463 5.36 22.16 -9.14
N TYR A 464 6.52 22.40 -9.77
CA TYR A 464 6.63 22.47 -11.23
C TYR A 464 6.17 21.17 -11.90
N ALA A 465 6.63 20.01 -11.40
CA ALA A 465 6.22 18.72 -11.96
C ALA A 465 4.71 18.50 -11.83
N ALA A 466 4.12 18.89 -10.71
CA ALA A 466 2.69 18.79 -10.47
C ALA A 466 1.86 19.76 -11.33
N GLU A 467 2.32 20.99 -11.55
CA GLU A 467 1.67 21.94 -12.46
C GLU A 467 1.71 21.44 -13.90
N ILE A 468 2.86 20.92 -14.35
CA ILE A 468 2.99 20.34 -15.68
C ILE A 468 2.02 19.18 -15.84
N PHE A 469 1.97 18.24 -14.89
CA PHE A 469 1.02 17.12 -14.97
C PHE A 469 -0.43 17.62 -15.02
N THR A 470 -0.82 18.50 -14.09
CA THR A 470 -2.20 19.02 -14.00
C THR A 470 -2.66 19.66 -15.30
N MET A 471 -1.78 20.40 -15.98
CA MET A 471 -2.15 21.17 -17.18
C MET A 471 -1.97 20.39 -18.49
N THR A 472 -1.16 19.33 -18.51
CA THR A 472 -0.78 18.64 -19.75
C THR A 472 -0.97 17.12 -19.74
N GLY A 473 -1.25 16.52 -18.59
CA GLY A 473 -1.35 15.07 -18.41
C GLY A 473 -0.01 14.34 -18.56
N LEU A 474 1.13 15.03 -18.52
CA LEU A 474 2.46 14.44 -18.71
C LEU A 474 2.93 13.66 -17.47
N ASP A 475 2.46 12.42 -17.38
CA ASP A 475 2.69 11.44 -16.30
C ASP A 475 4.16 11.06 -16.05
N ASP A 476 5.07 11.34 -16.99
CA ASP A 476 6.49 10.98 -16.89
C ASP A 476 7.41 12.15 -16.53
N GLU A 477 6.89 13.36 -16.31
CA GLU A 477 7.71 14.56 -16.10
C GLU A 477 8.63 14.44 -14.87
N SER A 478 8.14 13.89 -13.75
CA SER A 478 8.94 13.68 -12.54
C SER A 478 10.14 12.74 -12.77
N LEU A 479 9.90 11.61 -13.44
CA LEU A 479 10.95 10.66 -13.84
C LEU A 479 11.93 11.33 -14.81
N SER A 480 11.42 12.10 -15.77
CA SER A 480 12.22 12.84 -16.75
C SER A 480 13.12 13.89 -16.09
N LEU A 481 12.61 14.62 -15.10
CA LEU A 481 13.36 15.63 -14.35
C LEU A 481 14.53 15.02 -13.60
N SER A 482 14.27 13.95 -12.84
CA SER A 482 15.32 13.21 -12.11
C SER A 482 16.40 12.66 -13.06
N ALA A 483 15.99 12.01 -14.15
CA ALA A 483 16.93 11.45 -15.12
C ALA A 483 17.75 12.53 -15.86
N LYS A 484 17.12 13.64 -16.26
CA LYS A 484 17.81 14.76 -16.93
C LYS A 484 18.80 15.45 -15.99
N ALA A 485 18.45 15.65 -14.72
CA ALA A 485 19.34 16.22 -13.72
C ALA A 485 20.59 15.35 -13.55
N LYS A 486 20.42 14.02 -13.42
CA LYS A 486 21.53 13.05 -13.39
C LYS A 486 22.40 13.12 -14.66
N LYS A 487 21.80 13.15 -15.85
CA LYS A 487 22.53 13.27 -17.13
C LYS A 487 23.30 14.58 -17.28
N ALA A 488 22.80 15.67 -16.69
CA ALA A 488 23.45 16.97 -16.68
C ALA A 488 24.59 17.06 -15.65
N GLY A 489 24.94 15.96 -14.96
CA GLY A 489 25.98 15.95 -13.93
C GLY A 489 25.54 16.57 -12.61
N GLN A 490 24.23 16.76 -12.39
CA GLN A 490 23.66 17.32 -11.17
C GLN A 490 22.53 16.40 -10.67
N PRO A 491 22.83 15.19 -10.18
CA PRO A 491 21.80 14.29 -9.66
C PRO A 491 21.04 14.95 -8.51
N LEU A 492 19.71 14.77 -8.49
CA LEU A 492 18.89 15.26 -7.39
C LEU A 492 19.21 14.47 -6.11
N SER A 493 19.27 15.17 -4.97
CA SER A 493 19.45 14.53 -3.67
C SER A 493 18.34 13.49 -3.42
N SER A 494 18.63 12.49 -2.58
CA SER A 494 17.65 11.46 -2.22
C SER A 494 16.37 12.05 -1.63
N GLN A 495 16.49 13.00 -0.72
CA GLN A 495 15.34 13.69 -0.13
C GLN A 495 14.55 14.51 -1.17
N THR A 496 15.22 15.21 -2.10
CA THR A 496 14.56 15.91 -3.22
C THR A 496 13.78 14.94 -4.12
N ARG A 497 14.35 13.75 -4.41
CA ARG A 497 13.65 12.71 -5.16
C ARG A 497 12.44 12.18 -4.42
N ILE A 498 12.55 11.95 -3.11
CA ILE A 498 11.43 11.51 -2.27
C ILE A 498 10.29 12.53 -2.34
N GLU A 499 10.56 13.82 -2.10
CA GLU A 499 9.55 14.88 -2.17
C GLU A 499 8.89 14.95 -3.55
N LEU A 500 9.69 14.93 -4.63
CA LEU A 500 9.20 14.94 -6.00
C LEU A 500 8.25 13.77 -6.29
N PHE A 501 8.65 12.53 -6.00
CA PHE A 501 7.85 11.35 -6.34
C PHE A 501 6.64 11.16 -5.42
N ALA A 502 6.79 11.44 -4.12
CA ALA A 502 5.67 11.41 -3.19
C ALA A 502 4.58 12.43 -3.56
N THR A 503 4.97 13.65 -3.96
CA THR A 503 4.04 14.67 -4.46
C THR A 503 3.18 14.14 -5.59
N GLN A 504 3.82 13.51 -6.59
CA GLN A 504 3.12 13.00 -7.77
C GLN A 504 2.13 11.89 -7.41
N ILE A 505 2.52 10.95 -6.55
CA ILE A 505 1.63 9.86 -6.12
C ILE A 505 0.46 10.41 -5.30
N LEU A 506 0.71 11.34 -4.37
CA LEU A 506 -0.34 11.89 -3.52
C LEU A 506 -1.37 12.70 -4.30
N LEU A 507 -0.95 13.47 -5.30
CA LEU A 507 -1.87 14.28 -6.11
C LEU A 507 -2.54 13.46 -7.22
N PHE A 508 -1.82 12.53 -7.86
CA PHE A 508 -2.24 11.94 -9.14
C PHE A 508 -2.12 10.41 -9.20
N GLY A 509 -1.83 9.73 -8.09
CA GLY A 509 -1.59 8.28 -8.08
C GLY A 509 -2.74 7.43 -8.64
N GLN A 510 -3.98 7.95 -8.59
CA GLN A 510 -5.14 7.29 -9.20
C GLN A 510 -5.27 7.52 -10.71
N GLU A 511 -4.62 8.56 -11.24
CA GLU A 511 -4.64 8.93 -12.66
C GLU A 511 -3.50 8.27 -13.45
N PHE A 512 -2.41 7.89 -12.78
CA PHE A 512 -1.28 7.24 -13.43
C PHE A 512 -1.61 5.82 -13.92
N GLY A 513 -1.07 5.48 -15.09
CA GLY A 513 -1.01 4.10 -15.55
C GLY A 513 -0.17 3.26 -14.58
N LYS A 514 -0.53 1.98 -14.42
CA LYS A 514 0.13 1.06 -13.46
C LYS A 514 1.66 1.03 -13.61
N ASP A 515 2.16 0.98 -14.83
CA ASP A 515 3.60 0.93 -15.09
C ASP A 515 4.31 2.21 -14.66
N VAL A 516 3.69 3.38 -14.92
CA VAL A 516 4.24 4.67 -14.52
C VAL A 516 4.24 4.81 -13.01
N LEU A 517 3.14 4.40 -12.36
CA LEU A 517 3.03 4.39 -10.91
C LEU A 517 4.07 3.46 -10.27
N SER A 518 4.29 2.27 -10.83
CA SER A 518 5.35 1.35 -10.39
C SER A 518 6.75 1.97 -10.58
N ASP A 519 7.04 2.58 -11.73
CA ASP A 519 8.33 3.24 -11.98
C ASP A 519 8.58 4.39 -10.99
N ILE A 520 7.56 5.19 -10.68
CA ILE A 520 7.64 6.28 -9.69
C ILE A 520 7.87 5.70 -8.29
N LEU A 521 7.15 4.63 -7.91
CA LEU A 521 7.31 3.99 -6.60
C LEU A 521 8.69 3.34 -6.45
N ILE A 522 9.24 2.73 -7.51
CA ILE A 522 10.62 2.21 -7.52
C ILE A 522 11.60 3.34 -7.21
N GLN A 523 11.50 4.46 -7.93
CA GLN A 523 12.41 5.59 -7.71
C GLN A 523 12.24 6.23 -6.32
N LEU A 524 11.02 6.26 -5.78
CA LEU A 524 10.72 6.72 -4.42
C LEU A 524 11.40 5.83 -3.37
N LEU A 525 11.24 4.51 -3.47
CA LEU A 525 11.81 3.55 -2.53
C LEU A 525 13.33 3.47 -2.63
N MET A 526 13.90 3.54 -3.84
CA MET A 526 15.35 3.65 -4.02
C MET A 526 15.89 4.88 -3.28
N ALA A 527 15.29 6.05 -3.51
CA ALA A 527 15.74 7.28 -2.86
C ALA A 527 15.58 7.23 -1.33
N ALA A 528 14.48 6.64 -0.83
CA ALA A 528 14.30 6.41 0.61
C ALA A 528 15.36 5.47 1.19
N ASN A 529 15.70 4.39 0.49
CA ASN A 529 16.69 3.40 0.94
C ASN A 529 18.15 3.89 0.84
N GLU A 530 18.42 4.88 -0.02
CA GLU A 530 19.70 5.59 -0.07
C GLU A 530 19.90 6.52 1.14
N THR A 531 18.86 6.84 1.90
CA THR A 531 18.92 7.70 3.08
C THR A 531 19.06 6.82 4.33
N GLU A 532 20.19 6.86 5.02
CA GLU A 532 20.40 6.02 6.23
C GLU A 532 19.58 6.50 7.42
N GLU A 533 19.44 7.81 7.59
CA GLU A 533 18.69 8.41 8.70
C GLU A 533 17.18 8.38 8.47
N GLU A 534 16.42 8.14 9.55
CA GLU A 534 14.98 8.25 9.53
C GLU A 534 14.53 9.72 9.60
N THR A 535 14.00 10.25 8.49
CA THR A 535 13.64 11.65 8.33
C THR A 535 12.15 11.83 8.04
N PRO A 536 11.60 13.05 8.07
CA PRO A 536 10.24 13.31 7.58
C PRO A 536 10.01 12.85 6.14
N HIS A 537 11.06 12.88 5.29
CA HIS A 537 11.01 12.41 3.90
C HIS A 537 10.83 10.88 3.84
N THR A 538 11.65 10.10 4.54
CA THR A 538 11.55 8.63 4.52
C THR A 538 10.25 8.13 5.15
N ALA A 539 9.75 8.84 6.17
CA ALA A 539 8.40 8.62 6.72
C ALA A 539 7.30 8.86 5.65
N LEU A 540 7.42 9.93 4.85
CA LEU A 540 6.48 10.19 3.75
C LEU A 540 6.49 9.09 2.69
N ALA A 541 7.69 8.67 2.26
CA ALA A 541 7.84 7.60 1.28
C ALA A 541 7.14 6.32 1.75
N SER A 542 7.25 6.02 3.05
CA SER A 542 6.63 4.85 3.67
C SER A 542 5.11 5.00 3.77
N LEU A 543 4.59 6.16 4.19
CA LEU A 543 3.14 6.45 4.16
C LEU A 543 2.55 6.32 2.75
N VAL A 544 3.24 6.82 1.73
CA VAL A 544 2.84 6.67 0.33
C VAL A 544 2.83 5.20 -0.10
N THR A 545 3.80 4.40 0.36
CA THR A 545 3.85 2.96 0.08
C THR A 545 2.69 2.22 0.76
N LEU A 546 2.37 2.57 2.00
CA LEU A 546 1.19 2.08 2.74
C LEU A 546 -0.11 2.39 1.99
N LEU A 547 -0.26 3.61 1.49
CA LEU A 547 -1.41 4.02 0.66
C LEU A 547 -1.55 3.13 -0.60
N LEU A 548 -0.42 2.86 -1.27
CA LEU A 548 -0.37 2.06 -2.49
C LEU A 548 -0.50 0.55 -2.27
N SER A 549 -0.42 0.05 -1.04
CA SER A 549 -0.64 -1.38 -0.74
C SER A 549 -2.00 -1.90 -1.23
N SER A 550 -3.00 -1.02 -1.31
CA SER A 550 -4.33 -1.33 -1.84
C SER A 550 -4.45 -1.21 -3.38
N HIS A 551 -3.44 -0.64 -4.05
CA HIS A 551 -3.46 -0.41 -5.48
C HIS A 551 -3.01 -1.66 -6.27
N PRO A 552 -3.59 -1.92 -7.45
CA PRO A 552 -3.32 -3.11 -8.25
C PRO A 552 -2.04 -2.97 -9.09
N ILE A 553 -0.92 -2.65 -8.44
CA ILE A 553 0.44 -2.62 -9.03
C ILE A 553 1.21 -3.89 -8.67
N ASP A 554 2.26 -4.18 -9.44
CA ASP A 554 3.16 -5.32 -9.21
C ASP A 554 4.17 -4.97 -8.12
N HIS A 555 3.76 -5.16 -6.86
CA HIS A 555 4.56 -4.85 -5.68
C HIS A 555 5.86 -5.69 -5.61
N GLU A 556 5.82 -6.93 -6.09
CA GLU A 556 6.97 -7.82 -6.08
C GLU A 556 8.07 -7.29 -7.01
N ARG A 557 7.70 -6.91 -8.24
CA ARG A 557 8.61 -6.23 -9.17
C ARG A 557 9.17 -4.94 -8.55
N VAL A 558 8.31 -4.11 -7.96
CA VAL A 558 8.71 -2.83 -7.36
C VAL A 558 9.78 -3.05 -6.29
N ILE A 559 9.57 -3.98 -5.36
CA ILE A 559 10.54 -4.24 -4.29
C ILE A 559 11.84 -4.83 -4.83
N LYS A 560 11.77 -5.78 -5.77
CA LYS A 560 12.96 -6.40 -6.39
C LYS A 560 13.82 -5.38 -7.14
N GLU A 561 13.21 -4.44 -7.86
CA GLU A 561 13.93 -3.39 -8.58
C GLU A 561 14.42 -2.27 -7.66
N ALA A 562 13.67 -1.91 -6.62
CA ALA A 562 14.03 -0.80 -5.73
C ALA A 562 15.08 -1.17 -4.68
N LEU A 563 15.00 -2.37 -4.12
CA LEU A 563 15.79 -2.81 -2.97
C LEU A 563 16.77 -3.91 -3.38
N TYR A 564 17.68 -3.62 -4.32
CA TYR A 564 18.75 -4.55 -4.77
C TYR A 564 19.42 -5.35 -3.62
N SER A 565 19.41 -4.81 -2.39
CA SER A 565 19.78 -5.47 -1.14
C SER A 565 18.72 -5.20 -0.05
N ASP A 566 18.88 -5.82 1.13
CA ASP A 566 18.08 -5.56 2.32
C ASP A 566 17.87 -4.05 2.60
N PRO A 567 16.70 -3.65 3.12
CA PRO A 567 16.43 -2.27 3.53
C PRO A 567 17.51 -1.75 4.48
N ARG A 568 18.08 -0.58 4.18
CA ARG A 568 19.04 0.13 5.03
C ARG A 568 18.37 1.14 5.95
N ASN A 569 17.19 1.62 5.56
CA ASN A 569 16.38 2.56 6.30
C ASN A 569 15.22 1.85 7.00
N MET A 570 15.03 2.10 8.30
CA MET A 570 13.95 1.49 9.09
C MET A 570 12.55 1.82 8.53
N ASP A 571 12.36 3.02 7.94
CA ASP A 571 11.06 3.37 7.39
C ASP A 571 10.71 2.51 6.17
N VAL A 572 11.71 2.26 5.30
CA VAL A 572 11.57 1.37 4.15
C VAL A 572 11.32 -0.07 4.59
N GLU A 573 12.02 -0.56 5.62
CA GLU A 573 11.78 -1.90 6.18
C GLU A 573 10.33 -2.03 6.67
N LEU A 574 9.81 -1.03 7.37
CA LEU A 574 8.43 -0.99 7.85
C LEU A 574 7.41 -0.93 6.70
N ALA A 575 7.73 -0.21 5.62
CA ALA A 575 6.90 -0.19 4.41
C ALA A 575 6.82 -1.58 3.75
N VAL A 576 7.94 -2.30 3.65
CA VAL A 576 7.98 -3.68 3.15
C VAL A 576 7.21 -4.62 4.09
N ALA A 577 7.37 -4.47 5.41
CA ALA A 577 6.60 -5.25 6.39
C ALA A 577 5.09 -5.06 6.22
N ASN A 578 4.63 -3.83 5.93
CA ASN A 578 3.23 -3.58 5.63
C ASN A 578 2.77 -4.27 4.33
N LEU A 579 3.62 -4.34 3.30
CA LEU A 579 3.31 -5.08 2.06
C LEU A 579 3.21 -6.60 2.29
N ILE A 580 4.05 -7.16 3.17
CA ILE A 580 3.94 -8.57 3.61
C ILE A 580 2.61 -8.76 4.37
N TRP A 581 2.32 -7.89 5.33
CA TRP A 581 1.09 -7.98 6.14
C TRP A 581 -0.19 -7.89 5.29
N SER A 582 -0.20 -7.02 4.27
CA SER A 582 -1.33 -6.88 3.34
C SER A 582 -1.41 -7.98 2.26
N GLY A 583 -0.53 -8.98 2.32
CA GLY A 583 -0.49 -10.11 1.39
C GLY A 583 -0.04 -9.72 -0.03
N LYS A 584 0.70 -8.61 -0.18
CA LYS A 584 1.26 -8.15 -1.45
C LYS A 584 2.65 -8.69 -1.74
N LEU A 585 3.34 -9.15 -0.70
CA LEU A 585 4.64 -9.81 -0.80
C LEU A 585 4.60 -11.14 -0.05
N ASN A 586 5.38 -12.09 -0.53
CA ASN A 586 5.60 -13.33 0.19
C ASN A 586 6.61 -13.10 1.32
N GLY A 587 6.15 -13.24 2.57
CA GLY A 587 7.00 -13.04 3.75
C GLY A 587 8.20 -13.99 3.82
N SER A 588 8.15 -15.17 3.18
CA SER A 588 9.27 -16.11 3.19
C SER A 588 10.50 -15.60 2.42
N GLU A 589 10.32 -14.69 1.47
CA GLU A 589 11.42 -14.04 0.74
C GLU A 589 12.11 -12.96 1.58
N TYR A 590 11.43 -12.47 2.62
CA TYR A 590 11.89 -11.37 3.49
C TYR A 590 11.76 -11.76 4.97
N PRO A 591 12.46 -12.82 5.42
CA PRO A 591 12.24 -13.39 6.74
C PRO A 591 12.52 -12.37 7.85
N ASP A 592 13.60 -11.58 7.75
CA ASP A 592 13.97 -10.54 8.72
C ASP A 592 12.86 -9.50 8.89
N THR A 593 12.29 -9.01 7.78
CA THR A 593 11.18 -8.05 7.79
C THR A 593 9.87 -8.68 8.26
N GLN A 594 9.59 -9.94 7.93
CA GLN A 594 8.43 -10.67 8.42
C GLN A 594 8.44 -10.80 9.96
N ARG A 595 9.62 -10.84 10.60
CA ARG A 595 9.78 -10.89 12.07
C ARG A 595 9.26 -9.65 12.79
N LEU A 596 9.06 -8.53 12.09
CA LEU A 596 8.51 -7.30 12.67
C LEU A 596 7.01 -7.45 12.98
N LEU A 597 6.32 -8.32 12.25
CA LEU A 597 4.87 -8.48 12.34
C LEU A 597 4.48 -9.38 13.50
N THR A 598 3.40 -9.01 14.19
CA THR A 598 2.75 -9.85 15.19
C THR A 598 2.19 -11.11 14.55
N THR A 599 2.16 -12.16 15.35
CA THR A 599 1.54 -13.43 14.99
C THR A 599 0.04 -13.45 15.33
N ILE A 600 -0.49 -12.38 15.93
CA ILE A 600 -1.92 -12.25 16.25
C ILE A 600 -2.74 -12.24 14.94
N GLY A 601 -3.67 -13.18 14.81
CA GLY A 601 -4.49 -13.37 13.60
C GLY A 601 -3.89 -14.29 12.54
N VAL A 602 -2.63 -14.71 12.69
CA VAL A 602 -1.97 -15.69 11.84
C VAL A 602 -2.54 -17.09 12.12
N THR A 603 -2.70 -17.90 11.07
CA THR A 603 -3.21 -19.28 11.22
C THR A 603 -2.27 -20.13 12.07
N VAL A 604 -2.78 -21.22 12.66
CA VAL A 604 -1.96 -22.16 13.44
C VAL A 604 -0.83 -22.73 12.58
N ALA A 605 -1.14 -23.08 11.33
CA ALA A 605 -0.17 -23.62 10.38
C ALA A 605 0.94 -22.59 10.10
N GLU A 606 0.59 -21.39 9.67
CA GLU A 606 1.58 -20.36 9.33
C GLU A 606 2.42 -19.93 10.55
N ARG A 607 1.82 -19.88 11.75
CA ARG A 607 2.55 -19.66 12.99
C ARG A 607 3.55 -20.78 13.28
N TYR A 608 3.13 -22.02 13.04
CA TYR A 608 4.00 -23.16 13.23
C TYR A 608 5.12 -23.19 12.18
N ASP A 609 4.83 -22.80 10.93
CA ASP A 609 5.83 -22.66 9.88
C ASP A 609 6.84 -21.57 10.25
N ARG A 610 6.38 -20.41 10.75
CA ARG A 610 7.27 -19.36 11.27
C ARG A 610 8.10 -19.85 12.45
N LEU A 611 7.50 -20.57 13.40
CA LEU A 611 8.22 -21.18 14.50
C LEU A 611 9.25 -22.19 13.98
N HIS A 612 8.89 -23.00 12.99
CA HIS A 612 9.79 -23.97 12.39
C HIS A 612 10.94 -23.28 11.66
N MET A 613 10.68 -22.26 10.84
CA MET A 613 11.71 -21.48 10.15
C MET A 613 12.68 -20.79 11.12
N GLU A 614 12.24 -20.42 12.33
CA GLU A 614 13.13 -19.92 13.38
C GLU A 614 14.03 -21.01 14.00
N LEU A 615 13.64 -22.28 13.91
CA LEU A 615 14.27 -23.40 14.61
C LEU A 615 15.08 -24.33 13.70
N ALA A 616 14.60 -24.60 12.49
CA ALA A 616 15.16 -25.58 11.56
C ALA A 616 14.81 -25.26 10.10
N THR A 617 15.61 -25.78 9.17
CA THR A 617 15.25 -25.86 7.75
C THR A 617 14.11 -26.85 7.53
N LEU A 618 13.47 -26.80 6.35
CA LEU A 618 12.48 -27.79 5.90
C LEU A 618 12.99 -29.25 5.97
N THR A 619 14.32 -29.45 5.98
CA THR A 619 15.00 -30.75 6.11
C THR A 619 15.36 -31.13 7.55
N GLY A 620 14.97 -30.32 8.55
CA GLY A 620 15.22 -30.58 9.96
C GLY A 620 16.63 -30.24 10.44
N ASN A 621 17.47 -29.63 9.60
CA ASN A 621 18.80 -29.16 9.99
C ASN A 621 18.70 -27.82 10.73
N PRO A 622 19.57 -27.54 11.72
CA PRO A 622 19.62 -26.22 12.34
C PRO A 622 19.89 -25.16 11.26
N HIS A 623 19.01 -24.16 11.16
CA HIS A 623 19.05 -23.15 10.11
C HIS A 623 20.25 -22.20 10.30
N SER A 624 20.59 -21.42 9.27
CA SER A 624 21.40 -20.20 9.44
C SER A 624 20.58 -19.03 10.04
N THR A 625 19.63 -19.30 10.95
CA THR A 625 18.86 -18.23 11.62
C THR A 625 19.81 -17.36 12.43
N PRO A 626 19.47 -16.09 12.70
CA PRO A 626 20.37 -15.23 13.46
C PRO A 626 20.74 -15.79 14.83
N LEU A 627 19.82 -16.53 15.47
CA LEU A 627 20.08 -17.20 16.75
C LEU A 627 21.09 -18.35 16.61
N CYS A 628 21.00 -19.16 15.55
CA CYS A 628 22.00 -20.19 15.25
C CYS A 628 23.34 -19.58 14.84
N ARG A 629 23.34 -18.55 13.98
CA ARG A 629 24.57 -17.83 13.59
C ARG A 629 25.27 -17.24 14.80
N PHE A 630 24.52 -16.69 15.76
CA PHE A 630 25.08 -16.17 17.00
C PHE A 630 25.67 -17.28 17.89
N GLN A 631 25.06 -18.47 17.90
CA GLN A 631 25.64 -19.62 18.60
C GLN A 631 27.02 -19.99 18.04
N ASP A 632 27.17 -19.89 16.72
CA ASP A 632 28.39 -20.29 16.01
C ASP A 632 29.34 -19.10 15.71
N SER A 633 28.95 -17.87 16.04
CA SER A 633 29.69 -16.66 15.66
C SER A 633 31.01 -16.49 16.41
N SER A 634 32.01 -15.94 15.74
CA SER A 634 33.23 -15.49 16.39
C SER A 634 32.99 -14.25 17.26
N LEU A 635 33.95 -13.89 18.14
CA LEU A 635 33.87 -12.68 18.96
C LEU A 635 33.74 -11.42 18.06
N ALA A 636 34.42 -11.39 16.92
CA ALA A 636 34.41 -10.28 15.96
C ALA A 636 33.02 -10.05 15.31
N GLU A 637 32.20 -11.09 15.20
CA GLU A 637 30.86 -11.04 14.61
C GLU A 637 29.75 -10.83 15.65
N CYS A 638 30.09 -10.90 16.94
CA CYS A 638 29.17 -10.86 18.07
C CYS A 638 28.31 -9.58 18.07
N ALA A 639 28.91 -8.42 17.83
CA ALA A 639 28.21 -7.14 17.84
C ALA A 639 27.08 -7.07 16.80
N ALA A 640 27.34 -7.49 15.56
CA ALA A 640 26.35 -7.53 14.48
C ALA A 640 25.31 -8.65 14.68
N GLY A 641 25.74 -9.81 15.19
CA GLY A 641 24.87 -10.97 15.42
C GLY A 641 23.92 -10.81 16.60
N LYS A 642 24.35 -10.13 17.68
CA LYS A 642 23.59 -9.96 18.93
C LYS A 642 22.21 -9.35 18.70
N GLY A 643 22.12 -8.28 17.91
CA GLY A 643 20.84 -7.62 17.62
C GLY A 643 19.86 -8.53 16.89
N LYS A 644 20.32 -9.22 15.84
CA LYS A 644 19.48 -10.15 15.08
C LYS A 644 19.09 -11.39 15.90
N ALA A 645 19.94 -11.86 16.81
CA ALA A 645 19.62 -12.94 17.75
C ALA A 645 18.54 -12.53 18.77
N LEU A 646 18.63 -11.33 19.33
CA LEU A 646 17.59 -10.75 20.19
C LEU A 646 16.24 -10.67 19.46
N HIS A 647 16.26 -10.27 18.20
CA HIS A 647 15.07 -10.24 17.32
C HIS A 647 14.44 -11.62 17.13
N SER A 648 15.26 -12.66 16.93
CA SER A 648 14.77 -14.03 16.78
C SER A 648 14.11 -14.54 18.07
N LEU A 649 14.72 -14.25 19.23
CA LEU A 649 14.14 -14.59 20.54
C LEU A 649 12.81 -13.89 20.81
N GLU A 650 12.69 -12.64 20.37
CA GLU A 650 11.46 -11.87 20.46
C GLU A 650 10.32 -12.46 19.64
N GLN A 651 10.63 -12.85 18.41
CA GLN A 651 9.68 -13.53 17.56
C GLN A 651 9.28 -14.90 18.13
N LEU A 652 10.22 -15.69 18.67
CA LEU A 652 9.91 -16.95 19.35
C LEU A 652 8.94 -16.72 20.51
N ALA A 653 9.15 -15.68 21.33
CA ALA A 653 8.24 -15.34 22.42
C ALA A 653 6.84 -14.98 21.91
N ASP A 654 6.73 -14.16 20.85
CA ASP A 654 5.45 -13.76 20.24
C ASP A 654 4.72 -14.97 19.62
N LEU A 655 5.42 -15.82 18.87
CA LEU A 655 4.89 -17.06 18.28
C LEU A 655 4.31 -17.98 19.35
N LEU A 656 4.98 -18.10 20.50
CA LEU A 656 4.57 -18.97 21.61
C LEU A 656 3.38 -18.42 22.41
N GLN A 657 3.18 -17.10 22.50
CA GLN A 657 2.22 -16.49 23.42
C GLN A 657 0.76 -16.94 23.15
N PRO A 658 0.15 -16.72 21.97
CA PRO A 658 -1.26 -17.10 21.71
C PRO A 658 -1.59 -18.60 21.71
N ILE A 659 -0.60 -19.50 21.74
CA ILE A 659 -0.82 -20.95 21.86
C ILE A 659 -1.69 -21.29 23.10
N ASP A 660 -1.64 -20.48 24.16
CA ASP A 660 -2.45 -20.65 25.38
C ASP A 660 -3.97 -20.64 25.09
N SER A 661 -4.41 -19.78 24.18
CA SER A 661 -5.84 -19.54 23.93
C SER A 661 -6.47 -20.56 22.98
N MET A 662 -5.69 -21.08 22.03
CA MET A 662 -6.19 -21.99 20.99
C MET A 662 -6.39 -23.41 21.54
N TRP A 663 -5.50 -23.85 22.45
CA TRP A 663 -5.53 -25.19 23.03
C TRP A 663 -6.36 -25.24 24.32
N ALA A 664 -6.52 -24.10 25.03
CA ALA A 664 -7.45 -24.00 26.16
C ALA A 664 -8.93 -23.93 25.74
N ARG A 665 -9.23 -23.67 24.46
CA ARG A 665 -10.58 -23.81 23.90
C ARG A 665 -10.94 -25.29 23.75
N ASN A 666 -11.25 -25.90 24.88
CA ASN A 666 -12.02 -27.14 24.92
C ASN A 666 -13.39 -26.85 24.27
N PRO A 667 -13.75 -27.46 23.12
CA PRO A 667 -15.04 -27.20 22.45
C PRO A 667 -16.24 -27.40 23.39
N ASP A 668 -16.09 -28.25 24.42
CA ASP A 668 -17.09 -28.52 25.45
C ASP A 668 -17.42 -27.34 26.40
N LYS A 669 -16.61 -26.28 26.48
CA LYS A 669 -16.86 -25.19 27.46
C LYS A 669 -17.74 -24.06 26.94
N THR A 670 -17.77 -23.83 25.62
CA THR A 670 -18.67 -22.85 24.99
C THR A 670 -20.10 -23.36 24.88
N ASP A 671 -20.28 -24.67 24.68
CA ASP A 671 -21.61 -25.26 24.80
C ASP A 671 -22.09 -25.28 26.25
N LYS A 672 -21.22 -25.47 27.24
CA LYS A 672 -21.63 -25.37 28.66
C LYS A 672 -22.15 -24.00 29.10
N LYS A 673 -21.86 -22.88 28.43
CA LYS A 673 -22.47 -21.57 28.79
C LYS A 673 -23.88 -21.38 28.21
N ASN A 674 -24.16 -21.91 27.02
CA ASN A 674 -25.51 -21.93 26.44
C ASN A 674 -26.36 -23.07 27.03
N VAL A 675 -25.72 -24.19 27.35
CA VAL A 675 -26.29 -25.33 28.07
C VAL A 675 -26.54 -24.96 29.53
N THR A 676 -25.72 -24.16 30.24
CA THR A 676 -26.07 -23.72 31.62
C THR A 676 -27.24 -22.73 31.66
N LEU A 677 -27.52 -21.97 30.59
CA LEU A 677 -28.74 -21.15 30.51
C LEU A 677 -29.98 -22.01 30.18
N ALA A 678 -29.83 -23.01 29.32
CA ALA A 678 -30.86 -24.00 29.01
C ALA A 678 -31.10 -25.00 30.16
N GLU A 679 -30.07 -25.36 30.92
CA GLU A 679 -30.08 -26.20 32.11
C GLU A 679 -30.62 -25.42 33.29
N LYS A 680 -30.32 -24.13 33.48
CA LYS A 680 -31.03 -23.31 34.49
C LYS A 680 -32.51 -23.14 34.15
N LYS A 681 -32.89 -23.08 32.87
CA LYS A 681 -34.30 -23.12 32.43
C LYS A 681 -34.93 -24.50 32.66
N ARG A 682 -34.22 -25.59 32.35
CA ARG A 682 -34.66 -26.98 32.56
C ARG A 682 -34.68 -27.38 34.04
N GLU A 683 -33.82 -26.83 34.88
CA GLU A 683 -33.74 -27.07 36.33
C GLU A 683 -34.85 -26.29 37.05
N LYS A 684 -35.28 -25.13 36.52
CA LYS A 684 -36.48 -24.42 37.00
C LYS A 684 -37.78 -25.16 36.63
N VAL A 685 -37.81 -25.84 35.49
CA VAL A 685 -38.93 -26.71 35.05
C VAL A 685 -38.90 -28.06 35.79
N ALA A 686 -37.72 -28.67 35.92
CA ALA A 686 -37.52 -29.93 36.63
C ALA A 686 -37.69 -29.80 38.15
N LYS A 687 -37.38 -28.65 38.78
CA LYS A 687 -37.74 -28.39 40.19
C LYS A 687 -39.25 -28.20 40.39
N SER A 688 -40.02 -27.91 39.33
CA SER A 688 -41.49 -27.93 39.38
C SER A 688 -42.09 -29.33 39.20
N GLU A 689 -41.36 -30.25 38.55
CA GLU A 689 -41.79 -31.63 38.30
C GLU A 689 -41.21 -32.65 39.31
N ALA A 690 -40.05 -32.40 39.91
CA ALA A 690 -39.39 -33.27 40.88
C ALA A 690 -39.94 -33.16 42.32
N ALA A 691 -41.06 -32.44 42.52
CA ALA A 691 -41.87 -32.53 43.75
C ALA A 691 -42.72 -33.82 43.81
N LYS A 692 -42.60 -34.72 42.82
CA LYS A 692 -43.22 -36.05 42.82
C LYS A 692 -42.15 -37.10 42.50
N MET A 693 -42.08 -38.11 43.36
CA MET A 693 -41.29 -39.35 43.28
C MET A 693 -39.89 -39.30 43.89
N ARG A 694 -39.82 -39.90 45.10
CA ARG A 694 -38.64 -40.54 45.69
C ARG A 694 -38.42 -41.89 44.99
N GLU A 695 -37.17 -42.26 44.71
CA GLU A 695 -36.44 -43.34 45.39
C GLU A 695 -35.02 -43.51 44.81
N LYS A 696 -34.08 -43.83 45.71
CA LYS A 696 -32.65 -44.13 45.51
C LYS A 696 -32.49 -45.55 44.89
N PRO A 697 -31.32 -46.00 44.37
CA PRO A 697 -30.05 -46.02 45.11
C PRO A 697 -28.75 -45.80 44.30
N GLU A 698 -27.66 -45.79 45.08
CA GLU A 698 -26.24 -45.57 44.79
C GLU A 698 -25.62 -46.43 43.68
N VAL A 699 -24.71 -45.82 42.91
CA VAL A 699 -23.65 -46.50 42.15
C VAL A 699 -22.37 -45.68 42.24
N ASP A 700 -21.26 -46.40 42.43
CA ASP A 700 -19.91 -45.99 42.81
C ASP A 700 -19.23 -44.87 41.99
N ASP A 701 -18.53 -44.00 42.72
CA ASP A 701 -17.57 -43.03 42.22
C ASP A 701 -16.36 -43.72 41.57
N PHE A 702 -16.27 -43.68 40.24
CA PHE A 702 -15.06 -44.04 39.49
C PHE A 702 -14.13 -42.81 39.39
N GLN A 703 -13.01 -42.86 40.11
CA GLN A 703 -11.87 -41.96 39.93
C GLN A 703 -11.28 -42.10 38.51
N SER A 704 -11.56 -41.16 37.61
CA SER A 704 -10.88 -41.12 36.29
C SER A 704 -10.44 -39.73 35.82
N ASN A 705 -10.33 -38.74 36.71
CA ASN A 705 -9.99 -37.35 36.32
C ASN A 705 -8.54 -36.93 36.57
N ASN A 706 -7.69 -37.77 37.18
CA ASN A 706 -6.34 -37.34 37.58
C ASN A 706 -5.30 -37.36 36.43
N ASP A 707 -5.46 -38.23 35.44
CA ASP A 707 -4.49 -38.32 34.33
C ASP A 707 -4.66 -37.19 33.29
N ASN A 708 -5.85 -36.62 33.15
CA ASN A 708 -6.11 -35.57 32.16
C ASN A 708 -5.46 -34.22 32.50
N ASN A 709 -5.30 -33.89 33.79
CA ASN A 709 -4.58 -32.68 34.21
C ASN A 709 -3.07 -32.80 34.03
N ARG A 710 -2.52 -34.03 34.04
CA ARG A 710 -1.09 -34.28 33.89
C ARG A 710 -0.56 -33.95 32.48
N PHE A 711 -1.37 -34.20 31.44
CA PHE A 711 -0.97 -33.96 30.04
C PHE A 711 -0.97 -32.48 29.63
N LEU A 712 -2.03 -31.73 29.95
CA LEU A 712 -2.08 -30.28 29.73
C LEU A 712 -1.09 -29.53 30.63
N GLY A 713 -0.87 -30.05 31.86
CA GLY A 713 0.16 -29.57 32.79
C GLY A 713 1.55 -29.61 32.16
N GLY A 714 1.99 -30.77 31.63
CA GLY A 714 3.33 -30.91 31.05
C GLY A 714 3.58 -30.13 29.74
N PHE A 715 2.53 -29.67 29.05
CA PHE A 715 2.67 -28.75 27.91
C PHE A 715 2.84 -27.31 28.37
N ASN A 716 1.96 -26.85 29.27
CA ASN A 716 2.04 -25.49 29.82
C ASN A 716 3.33 -25.31 30.64
N GLU A 717 3.75 -26.30 31.42
CA GLU A 717 5.03 -26.30 32.13
C GLU A 717 6.21 -26.16 31.16
N GLY A 718 6.29 -27.02 30.14
CA GLY A 718 7.36 -26.94 29.15
C GLY A 718 7.37 -25.63 28.34
N LYS A 719 6.20 -25.01 28.16
CA LYS A 719 6.07 -23.69 27.51
C LYS A 719 6.51 -22.55 28.42
N GLU A 720 6.09 -22.54 29.69
CA GLU A 720 6.49 -21.51 30.65
C GLU A 720 7.99 -21.62 30.97
N GLU A 721 8.54 -22.83 31.04
CA GLU A 721 9.99 -23.08 31.06
C GLU A 721 10.67 -22.42 29.86
N LEU A 722 10.14 -22.63 28.64
CA LEU A 722 10.68 -22.05 27.42
C LEU A 722 10.60 -20.52 27.39
N LYS A 723 9.47 -19.93 27.81
CA LYS A 723 9.31 -18.48 27.93
C LYS A 723 10.29 -17.89 28.93
N GLU A 724 10.47 -18.54 30.07
CA GLU A 724 11.39 -18.10 31.11
C GLU A 724 12.85 -18.22 30.65
N GLU A 725 13.19 -19.25 29.88
CA GLU A 725 14.51 -19.36 29.25
C GLU A 725 14.75 -18.29 28.19
N ILE A 726 13.77 -18.05 27.31
CA ILE A 726 13.84 -16.97 26.33
C ILE A 726 14.04 -15.63 27.06
N ARG A 727 13.30 -15.39 28.15
CA ARG A 727 13.46 -14.18 28.97
C ARG A 727 14.87 -14.06 29.54
N LYS A 728 15.40 -15.11 30.16
CA LYS A 728 16.78 -15.14 30.69
C LYS A 728 17.82 -14.85 29.61
N ILE A 729 17.70 -15.48 28.44
CA ILE A 729 18.66 -15.28 27.34
C ILE A 729 18.55 -13.87 26.77
N LYS A 730 17.35 -13.31 26.67
CA LYS A 730 17.17 -11.90 26.27
C LYS A 730 17.87 -10.96 27.25
N ASP A 731 17.72 -11.17 28.55
CA ASP A 731 18.38 -10.36 29.58
C ASP A 731 19.91 -10.53 29.52
N MET A 732 20.41 -11.75 29.28
CA MET A 732 21.84 -12.00 29.05
C MET A 732 22.36 -11.29 27.81
N LEU A 733 21.68 -11.40 26.67
CA LEU A 733 22.09 -10.78 25.42
C LEU A 733 22.04 -9.26 25.51
N ARG A 734 21.02 -8.66 26.14
CA ARG A 734 20.96 -7.20 26.33
C ARG A 734 22.18 -6.67 27.08
N ASN A 735 22.58 -7.37 28.14
CA ASN A 735 23.73 -7.02 28.99
C ASN A 735 25.09 -7.56 28.48
N LEU A 736 25.09 -8.26 27.34
CA LEU A 736 26.32 -8.81 26.76
C LEU A 736 27.24 -7.70 26.28
N ASP A 737 28.45 -7.65 26.84
CA ASP A 737 29.57 -6.88 26.31
C ASP A 737 30.30 -7.75 25.29
N CYS A 738 30.35 -7.31 24.02
CA CYS A 738 30.89 -8.12 22.93
C CYS A 738 32.42 -8.25 22.99
N ASP A 739 33.09 -7.39 23.77
CA ASP A 739 34.54 -7.46 23.97
C ASP A 739 34.92 -8.44 25.10
N ASP A 740 33.94 -8.88 25.90
CA ASP A 740 34.11 -9.83 27.00
C ASP A 740 33.84 -11.27 26.51
N ASN A 741 34.92 -11.98 26.16
CA ASN A 741 34.86 -13.36 25.69
C ASN A 741 34.16 -14.31 26.68
N GLY A 742 34.27 -14.07 27.99
CA GLY A 742 33.62 -14.89 29.01
C GLY A 742 32.10 -14.76 28.97
N LYS A 743 31.59 -13.53 28.83
CA LYS A 743 30.15 -13.29 28.67
C LYS A 743 29.62 -13.81 27.33
N HIS A 744 30.40 -13.69 26.25
CA HIS A 744 30.02 -14.20 24.93
C HIS A 744 29.84 -15.73 24.93
N GLU A 745 30.80 -16.47 25.47
CA GLU A 745 30.70 -17.94 25.57
C GLU A 745 29.57 -18.39 26.50
N SER A 746 29.30 -17.64 27.58
CA SER A 746 28.14 -17.87 28.45
C SER A 746 26.81 -17.68 27.70
N ALA A 747 26.70 -16.62 26.87
CA ALA A 747 25.52 -16.37 26.04
C ALA A 747 25.31 -17.49 24.99
N LYS A 748 26.38 -17.95 24.33
CA LYS A 748 26.32 -19.10 23.41
C LYS A 748 25.86 -20.37 24.11
N ALA A 749 26.39 -20.66 25.30
CA ALA A 749 26.00 -21.81 26.09
C ALA A 749 24.51 -21.77 26.43
N ALA A 750 23.99 -20.60 26.81
CA ALA A 750 22.57 -20.41 27.10
C ALA A 750 21.70 -20.59 25.85
N VAL A 751 22.09 -20.04 24.69
CA VAL A 751 21.41 -20.27 23.41
C VAL A 751 21.39 -21.76 23.04
N LYS A 752 22.50 -22.48 23.26
CA LYS A 752 22.59 -23.93 23.02
C LYS A 752 21.67 -24.73 23.95
N VAL A 753 21.51 -24.30 25.21
CA VAL A 753 20.53 -24.88 26.15
C VAL A 753 19.11 -24.63 25.66
N LEU A 754 18.79 -23.41 25.22
CA LEU A 754 17.50 -23.10 24.64
C LEU A 754 17.20 -23.96 23.40
N PHE A 755 18.16 -24.15 22.47
CA PHE A 755 17.96 -25.05 21.34
C PHE A 755 17.73 -26.50 21.76
N ARG A 756 18.40 -26.97 22.82
CA ARG A 756 18.16 -28.31 23.38
C ARG A 756 16.73 -28.42 23.93
N ASN A 757 16.26 -27.41 24.63
CA ASN A 757 14.93 -27.39 25.22
C ASN A 757 13.83 -27.15 24.19
N LEU A 758 14.09 -26.32 23.18
CA LEU A 758 13.29 -26.17 21.96
C LEU A 758 13.20 -27.49 21.21
N LYS A 759 14.31 -28.22 21.04
CA LYS A 759 14.29 -29.56 20.41
C LYS A 759 13.50 -30.56 21.25
N LYS A 760 13.58 -30.48 22.58
CA LYS A 760 12.77 -31.30 23.49
C LYS A 760 11.28 -30.92 23.42
N PHE A 761 10.97 -29.64 23.27
CA PHE A 761 9.63 -29.11 23.11
C PHE A 761 9.04 -29.46 21.73
N SER A 762 9.82 -29.28 20.65
CA SER A 762 9.45 -29.61 19.28
C SER A 762 9.39 -31.11 19.04
N ARG A 763 10.15 -31.95 19.76
CA ARG A 763 9.97 -33.42 19.74
C ARG A 763 8.59 -33.89 20.21
N LYS A 764 7.80 -33.04 20.88
CA LYS A 764 6.38 -33.30 21.12
C LYS A 764 5.50 -33.11 19.87
N PHE A 765 6.07 -32.63 18.76
CA PHE A 765 5.43 -32.29 17.49
C PHE A 765 6.27 -32.83 16.31
N ILE A 766 5.85 -33.94 15.70
CA ILE A 766 6.57 -34.56 14.58
C ILE A 766 5.97 -34.10 13.25
N PHE A 767 6.83 -33.86 12.26
CA PHE A 767 6.42 -33.70 10.88
C PHE A 767 6.70 -34.99 10.13
N LEU A 768 5.70 -35.53 9.44
CA LEU A 768 5.94 -36.59 8.46
C LEU A 768 5.84 -36.01 7.05
N HIS A 769 6.94 -36.18 6.32
CA HIS A 769 7.05 -35.89 4.90
C HIS A 769 6.75 -37.16 4.11
N PHE A 770 5.74 -37.11 3.27
CA PHE A 770 5.36 -38.18 2.36
C PHE A 770 5.68 -37.72 0.94
N ASP A 771 6.85 -38.07 0.39
CA ASP A 771 7.11 -37.88 -1.03
C ASP A 771 7.01 -39.19 -1.82
N LYS A 772 6.53 -39.10 -3.06
CA LYS A 772 6.28 -40.24 -3.93
C LYS A 772 7.54 -41.07 -4.18
N GLU A 773 8.71 -40.44 -4.29
CA GLU A 773 9.97 -41.10 -4.62
C GLU A 773 10.49 -41.92 -3.44
N SER A 774 10.55 -41.31 -2.25
CA SER A 774 10.77 -41.95 -0.97
C SER A 774 9.82 -43.13 -0.85
N LEU A 775 8.51 -42.91 -0.97
CA LEU A 775 7.50 -43.95 -0.78
C LEU A 775 7.56 -45.10 -1.81
N SER A 776 8.01 -44.85 -3.04
CA SER A 776 8.11 -45.85 -4.13
C SER A 776 9.37 -46.72 -4.09
N LYS A 777 10.43 -46.32 -3.37
CA LYS A 777 11.72 -47.04 -3.32
C LYS A 777 11.80 -48.15 -2.24
N PHE A 778 10.67 -48.70 -1.78
CA PHE A 778 10.62 -49.42 -0.50
C PHE A 778 10.19 -50.91 -0.60
N PRO A 779 11.11 -51.89 -0.75
CA PRO A 779 10.80 -53.33 -0.64
C PRO A 779 11.00 -53.95 0.77
N ASP A 780 11.60 -53.25 1.74
CA ASP A 780 12.11 -53.85 2.99
C ASP A 780 11.07 -54.10 4.14
N PRO A 781 11.42 -54.83 5.22
CA PRO A 781 10.54 -55.11 6.36
C PRO A 781 10.02 -53.86 7.10
N VAL A 782 8.81 -53.95 7.68
CA VAL A 782 8.13 -52.85 8.41
C VAL A 782 8.99 -52.22 9.50
N GLU A 783 9.85 -52.99 10.16
CA GLU A 783 10.72 -52.52 11.23
C GLU A 783 11.76 -51.49 10.75
N GLN A 784 12.40 -51.72 9.60
CA GLN A 784 13.38 -50.78 9.04
C GLN A 784 12.72 -49.49 8.54
N LYS A 785 11.49 -49.58 8.01
CA LYS A 785 10.73 -48.44 7.46
C LYS A 785 10.05 -47.60 8.55
N ILE A 786 9.55 -48.23 9.61
CA ILE A 786 9.04 -47.52 10.78
C ILE A 786 10.19 -46.81 11.49
N ASN A 787 11.39 -47.40 11.60
CA ASN A 787 12.56 -46.68 12.12
C ASN A 787 12.98 -45.51 11.21
N ALA A 788 12.75 -45.58 9.90
CA ALA A 788 13.01 -44.45 9.00
C ALA A 788 11.96 -43.33 9.16
N LEU A 789 10.69 -43.67 9.40
CA LEU A 789 9.59 -42.74 9.63
C LEU A 789 9.54 -42.22 11.09
N PHE A 790 10.04 -43.00 12.03
CA PHE A 790 9.95 -42.84 13.48
C PHE A 790 11.26 -43.30 14.15
N PRO A 791 12.36 -42.54 14.01
CA PRO A 791 13.72 -42.98 14.38
C PRO A 791 13.97 -43.31 15.86
N ASP A 792 13.03 -43.00 16.75
CA ASP A 792 13.16 -43.20 18.21
C ASP A 792 12.23 -44.31 18.77
N THR A 793 11.65 -45.19 17.94
CA THR A 793 10.68 -46.21 18.41
C THR A 793 11.32 -47.47 19.01
N GLU A 794 12.10 -47.32 20.07
CA GLU A 794 12.61 -48.44 20.88
C GLU A 794 11.45 -49.31 21.42
N ASP A 795 10.32 -48.67 21.75
CA ASP A 795 9.08 -49.32 22.20
C ASP A 795 8.43 -50.21 21.13
N PHE A 796 8.52 -49.84 19.84
CA PHE A 796 7.95 -50.65 18.75
C PHE A 796 8.75 -51.93 18.55
N ARG A 797 10.09 -51.82 18.57
CA ARG A 797 11.00 -52.95 18.51
C ARG A 797 10.79 -53.88 19.69
N LYS A 798 10.73 -53.32 20.90
CA LYS A 798 10.48 -54.07 22.13
C LYS A 798 9.10 -54.75 22.10
N ALA A 799 8.07 -54.11 21.56
CA ALA A 799 6.75 -54.73 21.39
C ALA A 799 6.71 -55.87 20.37
N ILE A 800 7.57 -55.83 19.32
CA ILE A 800 7.77 -56.95 18.38
C ILE A 800 8.52 -58.09 19.07
N GLU A 801 9.59 -57.79 19.78
CA GLU A 801 10.43 -58.76 20.50
C GLU A 801 9.67 -59.46 21.64
N GLU A 802 8.93 -58.69 22.46
CA GLU A 802 8.14 -59.20 23.59
C GLU A 802 6.99 -60.10 23.14
N LYS A 803 6.42 -59.86 21.96
CA LYS A 803 5.31 -60.67 21.45
C LYS A 803 5.72 -62.02 20.87
N ARG A 804 7.01 -62.39 20.94
CA ARG A 804 7.54 -63.69 20.48
C ARG A 804 6.90 -64.13 19.18
N ILE A 805 6.99 -63.29 18.14
CA ILE A 805 6.64 -63.72 16.80
C ILE A 805 7.59 -64.88 16.51
N ASP A 806 7.04 -66.09 16.46
CA ASP A 806 7.79 -67.29 16.14
C ASP A 806 8.59 -67.00 14.86
N LYS A 807 9.89 -67.31 14.84
CA LYS A 807 10.79 -66.96 13.72
C LYS A 807 10.33 -67.55 12.37
N THR A 808 9.34 -68.44 12.43
CA THR A 808 8.64 -69.09 11.32
C THR A 808 7.57 -68.20 10.66
N HIS A 809 7.14 -67.10 11.30
CA HIS A 809 6.20 -66.16 10.69
C HIS A 809 6.92 -65.12 9.82
N PRO A 810 6.45 -64.89 8.58
CA PRO A 810 7.04 -63.87 7.71
C PRO A 810 6.91 -62.49 8.35
N HIS A 811 7.96 -61.67 8.17
CA HIS A 811 8.02 -60.32 8.72
C HIS A 811 6.77 -59.50 8.31
N PRO A 812 6.24 -58.64 9.20
CA PRO A 812 5.22 -57.68 8.83
C PRO A 812 5.69 -56.85 7.63
N THR A 813 4.83 -56.74 6.61
CA THR A 813 5.03 -55.89 5.43
C THR A 813 3.93 -54.83 5.38
N LEU A 814 4.29 -53.60 5.03
CA LEU A 814 3.38 -52.45 4.90
C LEU A 814 3.43 -51.94 3.46
N GLY A 815 2.28 -51.91 2.80
CA GLY A 815 2.07 -51.27 1.50
C GLY A 815 1.43 -49.89 1.71
N ILE A 816 1.66 -48.95 0.78
CA ILE A 816 1.09 -47.61 0.85
C ILE A 816 0.28 -47.37 -0.42
N SER A 817 -1.01 -47.09 -0.25
CA SER A 817 -1.94 -46.86 -1.35
C SER A 817 -2.19 -45.37 -1.54
N LEU A 818 -1.85 -44.88 -2.73
CA LEU A 818 -2.13 -43.52 -3.18
C LEU A 818 -3.48 -43.52 -3.90
N ASP A 819 -4.56 -43.22 -3.17
CA ASP A 819 -5.90 -43.11 -3.76
C ASP A 819 -5.98 -41.94 -4.75
N SER A 820 -5.72 -42.23 -6.02
CA SER A 820 -5.75 -41.26 -7.13
C SER A 820 -7.16 -40.74 -7.44
N SER A 821 -8.21 -41.43 -6.98
CA SER A 821 -9.59 -41.25 -7.46
C SER A 821 -10.35 -40.06 -6.87
N GLY A 822 -9.71 -39.27 -6.00
CA GLY A 822 -10.32 -38.08 -5.39
C GLY A 822 -9.35 -36.92 -5.12
N HIS A 823 -8.16 -36.92 -5.71
CA HIS A 823 -7.07 -36.01 -5.34
C HIS A 823 -7.22 -34.61 -5.97
N PRO A 824 -7.39 -33.53 -5.20
CA PRO A 824 -7.21 -32.16 -5.71
C PRO A 824 -5.73 -31.74 -5.83
N LEU A 825 -4.77 -32.67 -5.63
CA LEU A 825 -3.34 -32.35 -5.48
C LEU A 825 -2.54 -32.35 -6.80
N GLY A 826 -3.14 -32.75 -7.94
CA GLY A 826 -2.39 -32.90 -9.20
C GLY A 826 -1.19 -33.83 -9.04
N ASN A 827 -0.28 -33.86 -10.03
CA ASN A 827 0.95 -34.68 -9.99
C ASN A 827 2.00 -34.21 -8.95
N LYS A 828 1.61 -33.51 -7.86
CA LYS A 828 2.58 -33.00 -6.88
C LYS A 828 3.20 -34.14 -6.07
N GLU A 829 4.51 -34.03 -5.86
CA GLU A 829 5.39 -35.12 -5.40
C GLU A 829 5.52 -35.26 -3.89
N SER A 830 5.10 -34.29 -3.06
CA SER A 830 5.27 -34.32 -1.60
C SER A 830 4.07 -33.77 -0.82
N VAL A 831 3.80 -34.37 0.35
CA VAL A 831 2.81 -33.86 1.32
C VAL A 831 3.37 -33.85 2.75
N TYR A 832 3.12 -32.77 3.48
CA TYR A 832 3.53 -32.60 4.87
C TYR A 832 2.33 -32.72 5.81
N LEU A 833 2.45 -33.57 6.83
CA LEU A 833 1.47 -33.68 7.91
C LEU A 833 2.06 -33.18 9.22
N ILE A 834 1.36 -32.25 9.87
CA ILE A 834 1.67 -31.81 11.23
C ILE A 834 1.09 -32.85 12.19
N TRP A 835 1.94 -33.60 12.89
CA TRP A 835 1.54 -34.54 13.93
C TRP A 835 1.87 -33.97 15.32
N ASP A 836 0.87 -33.91 16.19
CA ASP A 836 1.13 -33.98 17.63
C ASP A 836 1.60 -35.41 17.95
N TRP A 837 2.54 -35.56 18.89
CA TRP A 837 2.95 -36.85 19.49
C TRP A 837 1.77 -37.78 19.82
N GLY A 838 0.61 -37.22 20.21
CA GLY A 838 -0.60 -38.00 20.44
C GLY A 838 -1.13 -38.71 19.19
N ILE A 839 -1.09 -38.07 18.02
CA ILE A 839 -1.45 -38.66 16.72
C ILE A 839 -0.42 -39.72 16.33
N GLN A 840 0.86 -39.41 16.52
CA GLN A 840 1.96 -40.33 16.23
C GLN A 840 1.81 -41.66 16.96
N ASN A 841 1.67 -41.60 18.29
CA ASN A 841 1.46 -42.78 19.10
C ASN A 841 0.25 -43.60 18.66
N ILE A 842 -0.81 -42.93 18.22
CA ILE A 842 -2.01 -43.61 17.72
C ILE A 842 -1.68 -44.34 16.41
N VAL A 843 -1.04 -43.68 15.46
CA VAL A 843 -0.70 -44.31 14.17
C VAL A 843 0.34 -45.43 14.37
N GLU A 844 1.37 -45.25 15.18
CA GLU A 844 2.34 -46.31 15.52
C GLU A 844 1.65 -47.53 16.15
N ARG A 845 0.73 -47.31 17.10
CA ARG A 845 -0.06 -48.38 17.70
C ARG A 845 -0.98 -49.06 16.71
N LEU A 846 -1.52 -48.32 15.73
CA LEU A 846 -2.33 -48.90 14.67
C LEU A 846 -1.47 -49.69 13.68
N LEU A 847 -0.24 -49.23 13.39
CA LEU A 847 0.73 -49.96 12.57
C LEU A 847 1.16 -51.28 13.22
N LEU A 848 1.21 -51.35 14.56
CA LEU A 848 1.41 -52.61 15.30
C LEU A 848 0.31 -53.64 15.01
N ASN A 849 -0.84 -53.25 14.46
CA ASN A 849 -1.86 -54.23 14.06
C ASN A 849 -1.40 -55.10 12.88
N SER A 850 -0.36 -54.70 12.14
CA SER A 850 0.24 -55.51 11.08
C SER A 850 0.77 -56.85 11.59
N LEU A 851 1.16 -56.92 12.87
CA LEU A 851 1.61 -58.14 13.54
C LEU A 851 0.49 -59.17 13.71
N TYR A 852 -0.77 -58.72 13.71
CA TYR A 852 -1.94 -59.57 13.85
C TYR A 852 -2.60 -59.90 12.51
N ALA A 853 -2.01 -59.47 11.39
CA ALA A 853 -2.51 -59.81 10.07
C ALA A 853 -2.37 -61.31 9.82
N LYS A 854 -3.48 -61.97 9.47
CA LYS A 854 -3.51 -63.40 9.16
C LYS A 854 -2.70 -63.71 7.90
N GLU A 855 -2.92 -62.91 6.86
CA GLU A 855 -2.34 -63.08 5.53
C GLU A 855 -2.07 -61.71 4.88
N SER A 856 -1.17 -61.70 3.90
CA SER A 856 -0.92 -60.49 3.10
C SER A 856 -2.08 -60.26 2.12
N ILE A 857 -2.53 -59.02 2.02
CA ILE A 857 -3.60 -58.59 1.11
C ILE A 857 -3.04 -57.73 -0.01
N GLN A 858 -3.72 -57.72 -1.15
CA GLN A 858 -3.52 -56.72 -2.20
C GLN A 858 -4.03 -55.35 -1.72
N ASP A 859 -3.64 -54.29 -2.43
CA ASP A 859 -4.13 -52.93 -2.16
C ASP A 859 -5.67 -52.93 -2.16
N PRO A 860 -6.33 -52.67 -1.01
CA PRO A 860 -7.79 -52.71 -0.94
C PRO A 860 -8.45 -51.56 -1.72
N TRP A 861 -7.71 -50.49 -2.04
CA TRP A 861 -8.25 -49.32 -2.74
C TRP A 861 -8.07 -49.37 -4.26
N HIS A 862 -7.18 -50.20 -4.80
CA HIS A 862 -6.95 -50.35 -6.25
C HIS A 862 -7.30 -51.75 -6.76
N ARG A 863 -8.20 -51.82 -7.75
CA ARG A 863 -8.68 -53.10 -8.33
C ARG A 863 -7.93 -53.57 -9.57
N LYS A 864 -6.91 -52.86 -10.06
CA LYS A 864 -6.24 -53.17 -11.33
C LYS A 864 -4.72 -53.02 -11.25
N GLY A 865 -4.00 -54.13 -11.38
CA GLY A 865 -2.69 -54.14 -12.04
C GLY A 865 -1.46 -54.54 -11.21
N GLU A 866 -1.50 -54.55 -9.88
CA GLU A 866 -0.29 -54.81 -9.08
C GLU A 866 -0.42 -56.11 -8.26
N GLU A 867 0.56 -57.00 -8.43
CA GLU A 867 0.65 -58.29 -7.71
C GLU A 867 1.14 -58.13 -6.26
N GLU A 868 1.50 -56.92 -5.82
CA GLU A 868 2.08 -56.68 -4.51
C GLU A 868 1.08 -56.98 -3.38
N LYS A 869 1.52 -57.77 -2.41
CA LYS A 869 0.75 -58.15 -1.23
C LYS A 869 1.48 -57.75 0.04
N HIS A 870 0.80 -57.01 0.89
CA HIS A 870 1.33 -56.57 2.18
C HIS A 870 0.42 -57.01 3.32
N ARG A 871 0.99 -57.27 4.50
CA ARG A 871 0.21 -57.62 5.70
C ARG A 871 -0.65 -56.46 6.20
N MET A 872 -0.25 -55.23 5.88
CA MET A 872 -1.06 -54.04 6.10
C MET A 872 -0.92 -53.10 4.91
N TRP A 873 -1.99 -52.39 4.59
CA TRP A 873 -1.93 -51.24 3.69
C TRP A 873 -2.31 -49.97 4.43
N LEU A 874 -1.64 -48.87 4.09
CA LEU A 874 -1.95 -47.54 4.59
C LEU A 874 -2.33 -46.63 3.43
N SER A 875 -3.43 -45.90 3.56
CA SER A 875 -3.86 -44.88 2.60
C SER A 875 -4.06 -43.56 3.33
N VAL A 876 -3.60 -42.46 2.73
CA VAL A 876 -3.79 -41.11 3.27
C VAL A 876 -4.64 -40.33 2.29
N ARG A 877 -5.85 -39.93 2.71
CA ARG A 877 -6.78 -39.15 1.91
C ARG A 877 -6.95 -37.76 2.49
N TYR A 878 -6.76 -36.73 1.65
CA TYR A 878 -6.96 -35.34 2.04
C TYR A 878 -8.38 -34.90 1.67
N THR A 879 -9.06 -34.27 2.62
CA THR A 879 -10.34 -33.58 2.40
C THR A 879 -10.18 -32.10 2.73
N ALA A 880 -11.14 -31.27 2.33
CA ALA A 880 -11.11 -29.84 2.64
C ALA A 880 -11.08 -29.52 4.14
N LYS A 881 -11.47 -30.47 5.00
CA LYS A 881 -11.57 -30.26 6.45
C LYS A 881 -10.57 -31.10 7.25
N ASN A 882 -10.28 -32.31 6.77
CA ASN A 882 -9.57 -33.34 7.54
C ASN A 882 -8.58 -34.11 6.65
N VAL A 883 -7.62 -34.79 7.27
CA VAL A 883 -6.82 -35.86 6.68
C VAL A 883 -7.30 -37.18 7.24
N GLU A 884 -7.60 -38.14 6.36
CA GLU A 884 -8.00 -39.49 6.73
C GLU A 884 -6.86 -40.47 6.48
N ILE A 885 -6.31 -41.02 7.55
CA ILE A 885 -5.30 -42.09 7.50
C ILE A 885 -6.05 -43.40 7.69
N SER A 886 -6.15 -44.20 6.63
CA SER A 886 -6.81 -45.51 6.67
C SER A 886 -5.78 -46.62 6.66
N LEU A 887 -5.85 -47.53 7.63
CA LEU A 887 -5.01 -48.71 7.73
C LEU A 887 -5.87 -49.95 7.55
N CYS A 888 -5.47 -50.85 6.64
CA CYS A 888 -6.20 -52.07 6.31
C CYS A 888 -5.32 -53.30 6.52
N ASN A 889 -5.81 -54.33 7.19
CA ASN A 889 -5.16 -55.64 7.32
C ASN A 889 -6.19 -56.77 7.42
N THR A 890 -5.76 -58.03 7.33
CA THR A 890 -6.68 -59.18 7.49
C THR A 890 -6.86 -59.58 8.94
N THR A 891 -8.04 -60.12 9.25
CA THR A 891 -8.33 -60.68 10.57
C THR A 891 -9.17 -61.96 10.48
N ASP A 892 -8.96 -62.87 11.41
CA ASP A 892 -9.72 -64.10 11.62
C ASP A 892 -10.95 -63.90 12.53
N LYS A 893 -11.05 -62.74 13.18
CA LYS A 893 -12.10 -62.42 14.16
C LYS A 893 -13.11 -61.43 13.59
N PRO A 894 -14.38 -61.52 14.01
CA PRO A 894 -15.35 -60.47 13.73
C PRO A 894 -14.82 -59.10 14.19
N VAL A 895 -14.95 -58.07 13.35
CA VAL A 895 -14.48 -56.71 13.67
C VAL A 895 -15.08 -56.19 14.98
N THR A 896 -16.31 -56.57 15.28
CA THR A 896 -17.00 -56.26 16.54
C THR A 896 -16.24 -56.74 17.77
N ASP A 897 -15.57 -57.89 17.71
CA ASP A 897 -14.82 -58.45 18.82
C ASP A 897 -13.44 -57.81 18.99
N ILE A 898 -12.82 -57.39 17.87
CA ILE A 898 -11.57 -56.62 17.88
C ILE A 898 -11.84 -55.26 18.53
N VAL A 899 -12.87 -54.54 18.08
CA VAL A 899 -13.22 -53.21 18.58
C VAL A 899 -13.53 -53.22 20.07
N LYS A 900 -14.19 -54.27 20.59
CA LYS A 900 -14.45 -54.44 22.03
C LYS A 900 -13.17 -54.52 22.87
N ARG A 901 -12.07 -55.03 22.30
CA ARG A 901 -10.79 -55.20 23.01
C ARG A 901 -9.89 -53.97 22.92
N ILE A 902 -10.18 -53.01 22.04
CA ILE A 902 -9.38 -51.80 21.89
C ILE A 902 -9.60 -50.89 23.09
N LYS A 903 -8.52 -50.64 23.85
CA LYS A 903 -8.51 -49.69 24.96
C LYS A 903 -8.65 -48.26 24.44
N LYS A 904 -9.89 -47.75 24.37
CA LYS A 904 -10.24 -46.40 23.87
C LYS A 904 -9.46 -45.25 24.53
N GLN A 905 -8.95 -45.44 25.75
CA GLN A 905 -8.16 -44.43 26.46
C GLN A 905 -6.99 -43.89 25.64
N HIS A 906 -6.35 -44.74 24.84
CA HIS A 906 -5.19 -44.36 24.02
C HIS A 906 -5.58 -43.62 22.73
N LEU A 907 -6.87 -43.62 22.41
CA LEU A 907 -7.44 -43.04 21.18
C LEU A 907 -8.12 -41.70 21.43
N LYS A 908 -8.38 -41.35 22.70
CA LYS A 908 -9.04 -40.10 23.13
C LYS A 908 -8.35 -38.84 22.63
N HIS A 909 -7.06 -38.90 22.29
CA HIS A 909 -6.34 -37.73 21.79
C HIS A 909 -6.90 -37.24 20.44
N ILE A 910 -7.23 -38.16 19.52
CA ILE A 910 -7.85 -37.79 18.24
C ILE A 910 -9.23 -37.16 18.45
N GLU A 911 -10.02 -37.69 19.38
CA GLU A 911 -11.33 -37.12 19.73
C GLU A 911 -11.19 -35.70 20.32
N LYS A 912 -10.16 -35.46 21.15
CA LYS A 912 -9.89 -34.15 21.79
C LYS A 912 -9.56 -33.05 20.78
N ILE A 913 -8.82 -33.37 19.72
CA ILE A 913 -8.51 -32.41 18.66
C ILE A 913 -9.66 -32.22 17.66
N GLY A 914 -10.83 -32.83 17.91
CA GLY A 914 -12.01 -32.77 17.03
C GLY A 914 -12.01 -33.80 15.91
N GLY A 915 -11.11 -34.78 15.96
CA GLY A 915 -11.02 -35.88 15.02
C GLY A 915 -11.89 -37.07 15.40
N ASN A 916 -11.82 -38.12 14.59
CA ASN A 916 -12.57 -39.35 14.80
C ASN A 916 -11.77 -40.56 14.37
N ILE A 917 -11.92 -41.69 15.06
CA ILE A 917 -11.37 -42.98 14.64
C ILE A 917 -12.52 -43.92 14.35
N ARG A 918 -12.61 -44.37 13.10
CA ARG A 918 -13.62 -45.31 12.64
C ARG A 918 -12.98 -46.69 12.49
N PHE A 919 -13.63 -47.69 13.09
CA PHE A 919 -13.27 -49.08 12.93
C PHE A 919 -14.36 -49.77 12.12
N GLY A 920 -13.97 -50.59 11.15
CA GLY A 920 -14.94 -51.28 10.31
C GLY A 920 -14.31 -52.37 9.47
N GLN A 921 -15.13 -53.01 8.65
CA GLN A 921 -14.64 -53.78 7.52
C GLN A 921 -14.52 -52.85 6.31
N HIS A 922 -13.51 -53.07 5.47
CA HIS A 922 -13.34 -52.30 4.23
C HIS A 922 -14.56 -52.47 3.29
N HIS A 923 -15.05 -53.70 3.17
CA HIS A 923 -16.33 -54.06 2.53
C HIS A 923 -17.15 -54.99 3.42
N LYS A 924 -18.50 -54.96 3.31
CA LYS A 924 -19.44 -55.69 4.19
C LYS A 924 -19.20 -57.20 4.28
N ASP A 925 -18.51 -57.78 3.30
CA ASP A 925 -18.19 -59.23 3.26
C ASP A 925 -16.68 -59.51 3.22
N SER A 926 -15.82 -58.50 3.43
CA SER A 926 -14.37 -58.68 3.42
C SER A 926 -13.84 -59.09 4.80
N GLN A 927 -12.82 -59.95 4.82
CA GLN A 927 -12.00 -60.21 6.02
C GLN A 927 -10.98 -59.10 6.29
N ILE A 928 -11.10 -57.95 5.61
CA ILE A 928 -10.20 -56.82 5.74
C ILE A 928 -10.74 -55.88 6.81
N PHE A 929 -10.05 -55.84 7.94
CA PHE A 929 -10.25 -54.86 8.99
C PHE A 929 -9.65 -53.53 8.57
N GLN A 930 -10.43 -52.46 8.68
CA GLN A 930 -10.02 -51.10 8.39
C GLN A 930 -10.13 -50.23 9.64
N VAL A 931 -9.09 -49.45 9.89
CA VAL A 931 -9.09 -48.34 10.85
C VAL A 931 -8.86 -47.05 10.09
N THR A 932 -9.80 -46.11 10.17
CA THR A 932 -9.65 -44.77 9.59
C THR A 932 -9.55 -43.73 10.70
N VAL A 933 -8.38 -43.10 10.80
CA VAL A 933 -8.12 -41.95 11.68
C VAL A 933 -8.36 -40.68 10.88
N SER A 934 -9.35 -39.90 11.28
CA SER A 934 -9.65 -38.58 10.72
C SER A 934 -9.06 -37.50 11.63
N VAL A 935 -8.06 -36.80 11.12
CA VAL A 935 -7.38 -35.68 11.77
C VAL A 935 -7.92 -34.38 11.18
N PRO A 936 -8.61 -33.53 11.96
CA PRO A 936 -9.14 -32.27 11.46
C PRO A 936 -8.02 -31.23 11.25
N HIS A 937 -8.28 -30.23 10.41
CA HIS A 937 -7.39 -29.10 10.12
C HIS A 937 -6.07 -29.42 9.40
N ALA A 938 -5.67 -30.69 9.28
CA ALA A 938 -4.50 -31.10 8.51
C ALA A 938 -4.66 -30.85 6.98
N GLY A 939 -5.91 -30.74 6.49
CA GLY A 939 -6.20 -30.32 5.12
C GLY A 939 -5.97 -28.83 4.84
N CYS A 940 -5.70 -28.00 5.86
CA CYS A 940 -5.42 -26.57 5.71
C CYS A 940 -3.95 -26.26 5.38
N CYS A 941 -3.02 -27.22 5.50
CA CYS A 941 -1.62 -27.11 5.06
C CYS A 941 -1.45 -27.19 3.52
N ARG A 942 -2.55 -26.97 2.79
CA ARG A 942 -2.74 -27.22 1.35
C ARG A 942 -1.95 -26.27 0.44
N ASP A 943 -1.62 -25.08 0.91
CA ASP A 943 -1.06 -24.00 0.09
C ASP A 943 0.45 -23.81 0.28
N LEU A 944 1.17 -24.85 0.71
CA LEU A 944 2.62 -24.92 0.54
C LEU A 944 2.93 -25.17 -0.96
N GLN A 945 2.79 -24.13 -1.78
CA GLN A 945 3.42 -24.13 -3.11
C GLN A 945 4.93 -23.99 -2.91
N VAL A 946 5.61 -25.12 -2.73
CA VAL A 946 7.05 -25.20 -2.98
C VAL A 946 7.21 -25.01 -4.50
N ASN A 947 7.50 -23.77 -4.90
CA ASN A 947 7.93 -23.52 -6.27
C ASN A 947 9.27 -24.24 -6.47
N LYS A 948 9.25 -25.29 -7.27
CA LYS A 948 10.44 -25.96 -7.81
C LYS A 948 11.22 -24.95 -8.66
N GLN A 949 12.14 -24.21 -8.06
CA GLN A 949 13.28 -23.63 -8.76
C GLN A 949 14.54 -23.80 -7.90
N ASN A 950 15.30 -24.82 -8.29
CA ASN A 950 16.65 -25.25 -7.90
C ASN A 950 16.93 -25.59 -6.44
#